data_AF-A0A7C0XMP7-F1
#
_entry.id   AF-A0A7C0XMP7-F1
#
_cell.length_a   1.000
_cell.length_b   1.000
_cell.length_c   1.000
_cell.angle_alpha   90.00
_cell.angle_beta   90.00
_cell.angle_gamma   90.00
#
_symmetry.space_group_name_H-M   'P 1'
#
loop_
_entity.id
_entity.type
_entity.pdbx_description
1 polymer ?
#
loop_
_entity_poly.entity_id
_entity_poly.type
_entity_poly.pdbx_seq_one_letter_code
_entity_poly.pdbx_strand_id
1 'polypeptide(L)'
;MTHRERVLTTLQHKEPDRVPVDLGAMRSTGITGMAYNKLKKHWGIREGHTRIYDLGQQLALVEPQILSRIRADVLPVIPSEPRAWKSWQLPDGSPCEVPEDFNPERLPDGSWVLRDEEGRIVSKMPPKGYYFDGVYHPLSEAQTVSELDCYPFYTPISKDELTTLKEQAKRLYQTTDYALMLDDAGGIYEWAQGLRGWDVFMMDLVADPDFAGALLDRLVDANIQRLEQILPAVEGYVQIVQIGDDLGLQDGPQLSPEVYRRVVKPRHKRLYRYIKEHTSAYLFLHTCGSVYEFIPDFIEMGIDILNPVQVSARDMDSARLKREFGKDIVFWGGGCDTQRVLSFGTPEEVRKEVRRRIGDFAPGGGFVFNQVHNIQAEVPPENIEAMYRAVEEFGKYQLTQGDTRMNLYSLLNKKFTCQFCGKQHFIPTKDILSKKGTILSLPKFLSNLVKGRKILILADDITYEAAGKRCAEILSGEYEVSSLTLSPKGSKRVYAEEKYLPEIFEQLQGKSALLTVGTGSITDMGKYVADELSIPVVAFPTAPSMNAYTSGVSALLLKGIKQTLPVRPAIGVLTDLDLVSQAPLDLIKAGFADSLAKSFANADWKICSLLTGEDFCPLPLKITTQAENKYIDRGDELLQRKEEVISYLMDGLNAGGFSMVIAGKTSPASGGEHLISHFLDMVAHQQGRESFSWHGLQVGIGIMISACIYKRLKDFSPEQVEKRLSRRHIDYEEESKDVFFNEQAFSEKIPILRNLPQNLPPLWEEIKEQAFSLVYSL
;
A
#
# COMPACT_ATOMS: atom_id res chain seq x y z
N MET A 1 19.81 3.75 -6.36
CA MET A 1 19.52 5.02 -7.06
C MET A 1 20.24 6.13 -6.34
N THR A 2 20.62 7.21 -7.03
CA THR A 2 21.03 8.47 -6.39
C THR A 2 19.85 9.11 -5.65
N HIS A 3 20.12 10.10 -4.79
CA HIS A 3 19.06 10.85 -4.09
C HIS A 3 18.05 11.48 -5.07
N ARG A 4 18.53 12.14 -6.11
CA ARG A 4 17.72 12.79 -7.17
C ARG A 4 16.94 11.79 -8.01
N GLU A 5 17.57 10.70 -8.46
CA GLU A 5 16.88 9.65 -9.22
C GLU A 5 15.73 9.02 -8.42
N ARG A 6 15.94 8.81 -7.12
CA ARG A 6 14.94 8.25 -6.21
C ARG A 6 13.72 9.15 -6.11
N VAL A 7 13.94 10.45 -5.87
CA VAL A 7 12.85 11.44 -5.81
C VAL A 7 12.13 11.53 -7.15
N LEU A 8 12.85 11.69 -8.27
CA LEU A 8 12.23 11.76 -9.60
C LEU A 8 11.44 10.50 -9.97
N THR A 9 11.92 9.32 -9.57
CA THR A 9 11.18 8.05 -9.76
C THR A 9 9.87 8.07 -8.98
N THR A 10 9.90 8.51 -7.72
CA THR A 10 8.71 8.69 -6.89
C THR A 10 7.74 9.68 -7.51
N LEU A 11 8.22 10.83 -8.01
CA LEU A 11 7.39 11.87 -8.62
C LEU A 11 6.70 11.40 -9.92
N GLN A 12 7.22 10.36 -10.55
CA GLN A 12 6.61 9.71 -11.71
C GLN A 12 5.64 8.57 -11.34
N HIS A 13 5.21 8.46 -10.07
CA HIS A 13 4.38 7.36 -9.57
C HIS A 13 4.99 5.98 -9.87
N LYS A 14 6.30 5.84 -9.62
CA LYS A 14 7.01 4.57 -9.70
C LYS A 14 7.71 4.29 -8.38
N GLU A 15 7.83 3.02 -8.04
CA GLU A 15 8.55 2.58 -6.84
C GLU A 15 10.08 2.77 -7.05
N PRO A 16 10.75 3.63 -6.27
CA PRO A 16 12.22 3.70 -6.28
C PRO A 16 12.85 2.54 -5.48
N ASP A 17 14.13 2.65 -5.13
CA ASP A 17 14.83 1.67 -4.28
C ASP A 17 14.45 1.74 -2.79
N ARG A 18 14.08 2.92 -2.30
CA ARG A 18 13.48 3.18 -0.99
C ARG A 18 12.67 4.47 -1.03
N VAL A 19 11.74 4.63 -0.09
CA VAL A 19 10.98 5.86 0.13
C VAL A 19 11.98 7.02 0.28
N PRO A 20 11.89 8.07 -0.56
CA PRO A 20 12.67 9.27 -0.39
C PRO A 20 12.30 9.97 0.91
N VAL A 21 13.26 10.61 1.56
CA VAL A 21 13.11 11.28 2.85
C VAL A 21 13.43 12.76 2.71
N ASP A 22 12.60 13.60 3.32
CA ASP A 22 12.80 15.04 3.42
C ASP A 22 12.84 15.48 4.90
N LEU A 23 13.79 16.35 5.21
CA LEU A 23 13.87 17.14 6.44
C LEU A 23 14.48 18.50 6.09
N GLY A 24 13.64 19.52 5.97
CA GLY A 24 14.07 20.90 5.77
C GLY A 24 14.36 21.28 4.31
N ALA A 25 13.76 20.62 3.32
CA ALA A 25 13.78 21.10 1.94
C ALA A 25 12.88 22.34 1.70
N MET A 26 11.96 22.63 2.62
CA MET A 26 11.15 23.87 2.64
C MET A 26 10.70 24.23 4.07
N ARG A 27 10.13 25.42 4.27
CA ARG A 27 9.79 26.04 5.58
C ARG A 27 8.67 25.38 6.41
N SER A 28 8.18 24.21 6.02
CA SER A 28 7.18 23.41 6.73
C SER A 28 7.53 21.91 6.84
N THR A 29 8.74 21.54 6.41
CA THR A 29 9.29 20.17 6.52
C THR A 29 10.47 20.07 7.50
N GLY A 30 10.79 21.17 8.18
CA GLY A 30 12.00 21.36 8.98
C GLY A 30 11.88 20.95 10.45
N ILE A 31 12.79 21.50 11.25
CA ILE A 31 12.91 21.25 12.69
C ILE A 31 13.27 22.55 13.40
N THR A 32 12.59 22.84 14.51
CA THR A 32 12.88 24.03 15.33
C THR A 32 14.27 23.94 15.95
N GLY A 33 14.93 25.09 16.17
CA GLY A 33 16.29 25.16 16.73
C GLY A 33 16.44 24.43 18.07
N MET A 34 15.43 24.52 18.94
CA MET A 34 15.45 23.86 20.25
C MET A 34 15.43 22.34 20.10
N ALA A 35 14.51 21.80 19.29
CA ALA A 35 14.45 20.36 19.02
C ALA A 35 15.72 19.87 18.31
N TYR A 36 16.27 20.67 17.40
CA TYR A 36 17.52 20.38 16.70
C TYR A 36 18.71 20.28 17.66
N ASN A 37 18.85 21.22 18.60
CA ASN A 37 19.88 21.18 19.64
C ASN A 37 19.75 19.94 20.55
N LYS A 38 18.52 19.60 20.96
CA LYS A 38 18.23 18.38 21.73
C LYS A 38 18.62 17.12 20.94
N LEU A 39 18.30 17.07 19.64
CA LEU A 39 18.64 15.96 18.74
C LEU A 39 20.15 15.80 18.55
N LYS A 40 20.89 16.89 18.30
CA LYS A 40 22.35 16.87 18.20
C LYS A 40 22.99 16.31 19.47
N LYS A 41 22.53 16.78 20.64
CA LYS A 41 22.98 16.28 21.94
C LYS A 41 22.71 14.79 22.10
N HIS A 42 21.50 14.33 21.79
CA HIS A 42 21.10 12.92 21.85
C HIS A 42 21.96 12.02 20.96
N TRP A 43 22.29 12.49 19.76
CA TRP A 43 23.17 11.78 18.83
C TRP A 43 24.67 11.94 19.09
N GLY A 44 25.05 12.69 20.13
CA GLY A 44 26.45 12.93 20.50
C GLY A 44 27.20 13.86 19.55
N ILE A 45 26.50 14.64 18.72
CA ILE A 45 27.07 15.55 17.74
C ILE A 45 27.44 16.87 18.42
N ARG A 46 28.75 17.17 18.46
CA ARG A 46 29.31 18.37 19.12
C ARG A 46 29.83 19.42 18.14
N GLU A 47 29.99 19.05 16.88
CA GLU A 47 30.52 19.91 15.82
C GLU A 47 29.39 20.65 15.08
N GLY A 48 29.77 21.71 14.37
CA GLY A 48 28.87 22.48 13.54
C GLY A 48 28.03 23.53 14.29
N HIS A 49 27.10 24.16 13.58
CA HIS A 49 26.40 25.37 14.04
C HIS A 49 24.88 25.23 13.84
N THR A 50 24.11 25.49 14.90
CA THR A 50 22.65 25.56 14.80
C THR A 50 22.24 26.92 14.27
N ARG A 51 22.10 27.03 12.95
CA ARG A 51 21.71 28.24 12.24
C ARG A 51 20.22 28.31 12.04
N ILE A 52 19.57 29.38 12.48
CA ILE A 52 18.13 29.60 12.32
C ILE A 52 17.90 30.44 11.07
N TYR A 53 17.41 29.81 10.00
CA TYR A 53 17.21 30.50 8.71
C TYR A 53 15.78 31.01 8.53
N ASP A 54 14.79 30.33 9.11
CA ASP A 54 13.43 30.82 9.24
C ASP A 54 13.23 31.34 10.67
N LEU A 55 13.19 32.67 10.78
CA LEU A 55 13.10 33.39 12.04
C LEU A 55 11.69 33.36 12.63
N GLY A 56 10.66 33.26 11.78
CA GLY A 56 9.26 33.23 12.18
C GLY A 56 8.95 32.00 13.02
N GLN A 57 9.33 30.84 12.47
CA GLN A 57 9.11 29.53 13.11
C GLN A 57 10.32 29.00 13.88
N GLN A 58 11.42 29.74 13.88
CA GLN A 58 12.71 29.36 14.47
C GLN A 58 13.26 28.03 13.95
N LEU A 59 13.20 27.80 12.63
CA LEU A 59 13.68 26.55 12.02
C LEU A 59 15.18 26.56 11.79
N ALA A 60 15.82 25.46 12.15
CA ALA A 60 17.23 25.22 11.91
C ALA A 60 17.49 24.87 10.44
N LEU A 61 18.56 25.42 9.87
CA LEU A 61 19.16 24.96 8.63
C LEU A 61 19.87 23.63 8.93
N VAL A 62 19.34 22.54 8.39
CA VAL A 62 19.76 21.19 8.74
C VAL A 62 21.13 20.88 8.15
N GLU A 63 22.09 20.52 8.99
CA GLU A 63 23.47 20.34 8.56
C GLU A 63 23.67 19.04 7.77
N PRO A 64 24.63 18.97 6.82
CA PRO A 64 24.88 17.79 5.99
C PRO A 64 25.10 16.49 6.79
N GLN A 65 25.73 16.57 7.96
CA GLN A 65 25.94 15.42 8.86
C GLN A 65 24.61 14.81 9.36
N ILE A 66 23.59 15.65 9.58
CA ILE A 66 22.26 15.22 10.02
C ILE A 66 21.50 14.64 8.83
N LEU A 67 21.48 15.35 7.71
CA LEU A 67 20.85 14.90 6.46
C LEU A 67 21.40 13.54 6.02
N SER A 68 22.72 13.36 6.08
CA SER A 68 23.36 12.08 5.77
C SER A 68 22.96 10.97 6.74
N ARG A 69 22.84 11.28 8.04
CA ARG A 69 22.48 10.29 9.07
C ARG A 69 21.05 9.77 8.90
N ILE A 70 20.11 10.63 8.52
CA ILE A 70 18.72 10.23 8.24
C ILE A 70 18.50 9.80 6.78
N ARG A 71 19.55 9.86 5.95
CA ARG A 71 19.51 9.60 4.51
C ARG A 71 18.46 10.43 3.78
N ALA A 72 18.39 11.73 4.08
CA ALA A 72 17.57 12.68 3.34
C ALA A 72 17.93 12.67 1.86
N ASP A 73 16.98 13.05 1.00
CA ASP A 73 17.08 12.94 -0.46
C ASP A 73 16.90 14.28 -1.18
N VAL A 74 16.56 15.33 -0.43
CA VAL A 74 16.17 16.64 -0.96
C VAL A 74 16.93 17.75 -0.24
N LEU A 75 17.38 18.76 -0.98
CA LEU A 75 17.99 19.98 -0.44
C LEU A 75 17.19 21.22 -0.88
N PRO A 76 17.08 22.23 -0.01
CA PRO A 76 16.50 23.51 -0.37
C PRO A 76 17.47 24.33 -1.26
N VAL A 77 16.91 25.07 -2.20
CA VAL A 77 17.51 26.20 -2.91
C VAL A 77 16.76 27.42 -2.42
N ILE A 78 17.44 28.26 -1.63
CA ILE A 78 16.83 29.32 -0.83
C ILE A 78 17.08 30.67 -1.55
N PRO A 79 16.04 31.37 -2.04
CA PRO A 79 16.19 32.64 -2.76
C PRO A 79 17.00 33.72 -2.01
N SER A 80 16.86 33.77 -0.68
CA SER A 80 17.48 34.78 0.18
C SER A 80 18.22 34.13 1.35
N GLU A 81 19.25 33.32 1.06
CA GLU A 81 20.09 32.73 2.10
C GLU A 81 20.91 33.82 2.85
N PRO A 82 20.88 33.85 4.19
CA PRO A 82 21.65 34.82 4.97
C PRO A 82 23.15 34.74 4.70
N ARG A 83 23.76 35.90 4.38
CA ARG A 83 25.19 36.00 4.05
C ARG A 83 26.11 36.02 5.28
N ALA A 84 25.58 36.50 6.40
CA ALA A 84 26.31 36.65 7.65
C ALA A 84 25.44 36.20 8.82
N TRP A 85 26.11 35.65 9.83
CA TRP A 85 25.49 34.99 10.98
C TRP A 85 26.10 35.56 12.25
N LYS A 86 25.28 35.76 13.28
CA LYS A 86 25.71 36.19 14.62
C LYS A 86 25.21 35.22 15.68
N SER A 87 25.95 35.13 16.79
CA SER A 87 25.56 34.33 17.94
C SER A 87 24.27 34.86 18.57
N TRP A 88 23.39 33.95 18.97
CA TRP A 88 22.14 34.24 19.65
C TRP A 88 21.77 33.10 20.61
N GLN A 89 20.68 33.27 21.37
CA GLN A 89 20.13 32.25 22.26
C GLN A 89 18.65 32.02 21.98
N LEU A 90 18.27 30.75 21.86
CA LEU A 90 16.87 30.34 21.76
C LEU A 90 16.13 30.58 23.08
N PRO A 91 14.78 30.51 23.11
CA PRO A 91 14.01 30.74 24.33
C PRO A 91 14.40 29.87 25.54
N ASP A 92 14.97 28.67 25.32
CA ASP A 92 15.50 27.80 26.37
C ASP A 92 16.94 28.12 26.81
N GLY A 93 17.53 29.18 26.26
CA GLY A 93 18.91 29.59 26.50
C GLY A 93 19.96 28.80 25.72
N SER A 94 19.56 27.82 24.90
CA SER A 94 20.50 27.07 24.09
C SER A 94 21.11 27.95 22.98
N PRO A 95 22.40 27.78 22.67
CA PRO A 95 23.08 28.62 21.70
C PRO A 95 22.59 28.33 20.28
N CYS A 96 22.47 29.37 19.48
CA CYS A 96 22.24 29.29 18.04
C CYS A 96 22.95 30.44 17.31
N GLU A 97 22.88 30.41 15.99
CA GLU A 97 23.25 31.50 15.11
C GLU A 97 22.00 31.99 14.36
N VAL A 98 21.88 33.29 14.20
CA VAL A 98 20.78 33.96 13.47
C VAL A 98 21.39 34.90 12.42
N PRO A 99 20.63 35.32 11.39
CA PRO A 99 21.06 36.35 10.45
C PRO A 99 21.52 37.62 11.16
N GLU A 100 22.55 38.28 10.63
CA GLU A 100 23.16 39.45 11.26
C GLU A 100 22.17 40.62 11.46
N ASP A 101 21.22 40.76 10.55
CA ASP A 101 20.14 41.75 10.53
C ASP A 101 18.94 41.41 11.44
N PHE A 102 18.88 40.20 12.01
CA PHE A 102 17.83 39.83 12.96
C PHE A 102 18.06 40.46 14.34
N ASN A 103 17.31 41.51 14.67
CA ASN A 103 17.49 42.29 15.89
C ASN A 103 16.19 42.42 16.71
N PRO A 104 15.72 41.35 17.37
CA PRO A 104 14.50 41.41 18.17
C PRO A 104 14.73 42.21 19.47
N GLU A 105 13.75 43.04 19.83
CA GLU A 105 13.71 43.81 21.06
C GLU A 105 12.90 43.04 22.11
N ARG A 106 13.40 42.94 23.35
CA ARG A 106 12.65 42.36 24.46
C ARG A 106 11.88 43.44 25.22
N LEU A 107 10.55 43.34 25.23
CA LEU A 107 9.66 44.26 25.94
C LEU A 107 9.58 43.96 27.45
N PRO A 108 9.11 44.91 28.28
CA PRO A 108 8.96 44.71 29.73
C PRO A 108 8.01 43.56 30.14
N ASP A 109 7.04 43.22 29.28
CA ASP A 109 6.14 42.08 29.48
C ASP A 109 6.83 40.72 29.22
N GLY A 110 8.08 40.74 28.76
CA GLY A 110 8.89 39.57 28.44
C GLY A 110 8.75 39.07 27.01
N SER A 111 7.89 39.69 26.19
CA SER A 111 7.72 39.36 24.78
C SER A 111 8.90 39.89 23.96
N TRP A 112 9.12 39.26 22.80
CA TRP A 112 10.07 39.73 21.81
C TRP A 112 9.32 40.37 20.65
N VAL A 113 9.86 41.44 20.09
CA VAL A 113 9.26 42.14 18.95
C VAL A 113 10.29 42.47 17.89
N LEU A 114 9.85 42.49 16.63
CA LEU A 114 10.58 43.05 15.52
C LEU A 114 9.93 44.36 15.10
N ARG A 115 10.76 45.35 14.75
CA ARG A 115 10.31 46.64 14.24
C ARG A 115 10.77 46.83 12.81
N ASP A 116 9.95 47.51 12.03
CA ASP A 116 10.37 48.04 10.72
C ASP A 116 11.19 49.33 10.86
N GLU A 117 11.58 49.90 9.73
CA GLU A 117 12.40 51.13 9.65
C GLU A 117 11.67 52.34 10.26
N GLU A 118 10.34 52.35 10.25
CA GLU A 118 9.50 53.37 10.88
C GLU A 118 9.27 53.14 12.39
N GLY A 119 9.80 52.05 12.95
CA GLY A 119 9.70 51.70 14.36
C GLY A 119 8.37 51.04 14.76
N ARG A 120 7.52 50.67 13.82
CA ARG A 120 6.26 49.94 14.07
C ARG A 120 6.58 48.51 14.44
N ILE A 121 5.85 47.94 15.40
CA ILE A 121 5.98 46.51 15.73
C ILE A 121 5.33 45.71 14.62
N VAL A 122 6.14 45.00 13.82
CA VAL A 122 5.64 44.19 12.70
C VAL A 122 5.46 42.74 13.07
N SER A 123 6.22 42.24 14.05
CA SER A 123 6.09 40.88 14.54
C SER A 123 6.30 40.80 16.05
N LYS A 124 5.61 39.86 16.69
CA LYS A 124 5.66 39.64 18.14
C LYS A 124 5.73 38.15 18.46
N MET A 125 6.64 37.78 19.36
CA MET A 125 6.67 36.48 20.02
C MET A 125 6.33 36.65 21.51
N PRO A 126 5.28 36.00 22.03
CA PRO A 126 4.90 36.15 23.43
C PRO A 126 5.97 35.54 24.37
N PRO A 127 5.97 35.89 25.68
CA PRO A 127 7.06 35.53 26.61
C PRO A 127 7.33 34.01 26.76
N LYS A 128 6.33 33.18 26.47
CA LYS A 128 6.41 31.71 26.48
C LYS A 128 6.11 31.10 25.10
N GLY A 129 6.12 31.95 24.07
CA GLY A 129 5.88 31.55 22.69
C GLY A 129 7.13 30.97 22.03
N TYR A 130 6.89 30.25 20.93
CA TYR A 130 7.93 29.69 20.09
C TYR A 130 7.95 30.31 18.68
N TYR A 131 7.05 31.26 18.39
CA TYR A 131 6.87 31.83 17.05
C TYR A 131 6.81 33.35 17.11
N PHE A 132 7.37 33.97 16.08
CA PHE A 132 7.19 35.38 15.78
C PHE A 132 5.99 35.52 14.83
N ASP A 133 4.85 35.96 15.37
CA ASP A 133 3.62 36.16 14.59
C ASP A 133 3.62 37.56 13.98
N GLY A 134 3.13 37.70 12.75
CA GLY A 134 2.90 39.01 12.14
C GLY A 134 1.74 39.72 12.83
N VAL A 135 1.96 40.96 13.29
CA VAL A 135 0.94 41.74 14.03
C VAL A 135 0.61 43.08 13.38
N TYR A 136 1.23 43.38 12.25
CA TYR A 136 0.99 44.59 11.48
C TYR A 136 0.44 44.25 10.10
N HIS A 137 -0.70 44.83 9.75
CA HIS A 137 -1.44 44.57 8.51
C HIS A 137 -1.57 45.89 7.72
N PRO A 138 -0.67 46.17 6.77
CA PRO A 138 -0.58 47.48 6.12
C PRO A 138 -1.83 47.88 5.31
N LEU A 139 -2.69 46.92 4.96
CA LEU A 139 -3.90 47.13 4.19
C LEU A 139 -5.18 46.95 5.03
N SER A 140 -5.10 46.92 6.37
CA SER A 140 -6.28 46.70 7.23
C SER A 140 -7.38 47.74 7.01
N GLU A 141 -7.00 49.00 6.77
CA GLU A 141 -7.93 50.13 6.63
C GLU A 141 -8.30 50.45 5.17
N ALA A 142 -7.78 49.71 4.18
CA ALA A 142 -8.05 50.04 2.78
C ALA A 142 -9.54 49.88 2.42
N GLN A 143 -10.16 50.88 1.81
CA GLN A 143 -11.61 50.85 1.51
C GLN A 143 -11.93 50.70 0.03
N THR A 144 -10.97 51.00 -0.84
CA THR A 144 -11.18 51.00 -2.29
C THR A 144 -10.08 50.25 -3.02
N VAL A 145 -10.40 49.67 -4.18
CA VAL A 145 -9.41 48.97 -5.02
C VAL A 145 -8.24 49.88 -5.41
N SER A 146 -8.48 51.18 -5.61
CA SER A 146 -7.43 52.15 -5.93
C SER A 146 -6.40 52.35 -4.82
N GLU A 147 -6.77 52.14 -3.56
CA GLU A 147 -5.82 52.24 -2.44
C GLU A 147 -4.80 51.09 -2.44
N LEU A 148 -5.12 49.96 -3.09
CA LEU A 148 -4.17 48.86 -3.27
C LEU A 148 -2.98 49.30 -4.13
N ASP A 149 -3.19 50.17 -5.12
CA ASP A 149 -2.12 50.62 -6.03
C ASP A 149 -1.05 51.46 -5.33
N CYS A 150 -1.33 51.96 -4.12
CA CYS A 150 -0.35 52.66 -3.27
C CYS A 150 0.58 51.70 -2.51
N TYR A 151 0.29 50.40 -2.48
CA TYR A 151 1.09 49.42 -1.77
C TYR A 151 2.12 48.75 -2.70
N PRO A 152 3.41 48.69 -2.32
CA PRO A 152 4.44 48.08 -3.14
C PRO A 152 4.40 46.54 -3.03
N PHE A 153 3.52 45.89 -3.79
CA PHE A 153 3.38 44.42 -3.79
C PHE A 153 4.63 43.67 -4.27
N TYR A 154 5.50 44.34 -5.04
CA TYR A 154 6.72 43.75 -5.58
C TYR A 154 7.94 44.62 -5.31
N THR A 155 8.93 44.03 -4.66
CA THR A 155 10.28 44.60 -4.55
C THR A 155 11.18 43.92 -5.58
N PRO A 156 11.81 44.68 -6.51
CA PRO A 156 12.71 44.11 -7.51
C PRO A 156 13.87 43.34 -6.90
N ILE A 157 14.13 42.13 -7.42
CA ILE A 157 15.28 41.33 -7.01
C ILE A 157 16.54 41.94 -7.62
N SER A 158 17.58 42.12 -6.81
CA SER A 158 18.85 42.63 -7.30
C SER A 158 19.58 41.61 -8.18
N LYS A 159 20.43 42.09 -9.09
CA LYS A 159 21.28 41.21 -9.92
C LYS A 159 22.20 40.31 -9.09
N ASP A 160 22.63 40.80 -7.94
CA ASP A 160 23.52 40.09 -7.03
C ASP A 160 22.80 38.94 -6.31
N GLU A 161 21.56 39.15 -5.87
CA GLU A 161 20.70 38.09 -5.32
C GLU A 161 20.39 37.01 -6.36
N LEU A 162 20.00 37.40 -7.59
CA LEU A 162 19.77 36.43 -8.67
C LEU A 162 21.03 35.62 -9.03
N THR A 163 22.20 36.29 -9.02
CA THR A 163 23.48 35.61 -9.26
C THR A 163 23.79 34.62 -8.14
N THR A 164 23.60 35.04 -6.88
CA THR A 164 23.80 34.19 -5.70
C THR A 164 22.91 32.94 -5.75
N LEU A 165 21.62 33.13 -6.06
CA LEU A 165 20.65 32.04 -6.19
C LEU A 165 21.05 31.05 -7.30
N LYS A 166 21.42 31.58 -8.47
CA LYS A 166 21.90 30.76 -9.60
C LYS A 166 23.15 29.96 -9.23
N GLU A 167 24.11 30.60 -8.58
CA GLU A 167 25.35 29.95 -8.14
C GLU A 167 25.09 28.89 -7.08
N GLN A 168 24.17 29.14 -6.14
CA GLN A 168 23.73 28.17 -5.14
C GLN A 168 23.12 26.94 -5.82
N ALA A 169 22.12 27.12 -6.69
CA ALA A 169 21.45 26.02 -7.41
C ALA A 169 22.43 25.22 -8.26
N LYS A 170 23.28 25.91 -9.04
CA LYS A 170 24.29 25.28 -9.90
C LYS A 170 25.31 24.50 -9.07
N ARG A 171 25.85 25.08 -7.99
CA ARG A 171 26.81 24.42 -7.11
C ARG A 171 26.21 23.14 -6.54
N LEU A 172 25.04 23.23 -5.91
CA LEU A 172 24.37 22.07 -5.32
C LEU A 172 24.10 20.97 -6.34
N TYR A 173 23.66 21.34 -7.55
CA TYR A 173 23.41 20.38 -8.63
C TYR A 173 24.66 19.67 -9.12
N GLN A 174 25.79 20.38 -9.18
CA GLN A 174 27.08 19.86 -9.67
C GLN A 174 27.86 19.08 -8.62
N THR A 175 27.75 19.45 -7.34
CA THR A 175 28.54 18.85 -6.25
C THR A 175 27.78 17.81 -5.45
N THR A 176 26.47 17.68 -5.66
CA THR A 176 25.63 16.72 -4.95
C THR A 176 24.70 15.99 -5.92
N ASP A 177 24.22 14.83 -5.50
CA ASP A 177 23.22 14.04 -6.20
C ASP A 177 21.82 14.17 -5.60
N TYR A 178 21.59 15.15 -4.70
CA TYR A 178 20.27 15.43 -4.09
C TYR A 178 19.29 16.02 -5.11
N ALA A 179 18.00 15.75 -4.91
CA ALA A 179 16.96 16.54 -5.57
C ALA A 179 16.94 17.95 -4.98
N LEU A 180 16.78 18.95 -5.84
CA LEU A 180 16.78 20.36 -5.42
C LEU A 180 15.38 20.95 -5.51
N MET A 181 14.93 21.58 -4.43
CA MET A 181 13.65 22.27 -4.35
C MET A 181 13.89 23.78 -4.26
N LEU A 182 13.32 24.55 -5.18
CA LEU A 182 13.20 26.00 -5.00
C LEU A 182 12.17 26.26 -3.90
N ASP A 183 12.65 26.71 -2.75
CA ASP A 183 11.83 27.11 -1.60
C ASP A 183 11.21 28.49 -1.86
N ASP A 184 9.95 28.68 -1.46
CA ASP A 184 9.22 29.95 -1.55
C ASP A 184 9.12 30.56 -2.97
N ALA A 185 8.42 29.85 -3.85
CA ALA A 185 8.01 30.34 -5.16
C ALA A 185 6.68 31.13 -5.13
N GLY A 186 6.08 31.32 -3.95
CA GLY A 186 5.01 32.28 -3.71
C GLY A 186 3.78 31.71 -3.00
N GLY A 187 2.92 32.65 -2.59
CA GLY A 187 1.57 32.44 -2.08
C GLY A 187 0.74 33.69 -2.35
N ILE A 188 -0.59 33.58 -2.37
CA ILE A 188 -1.47 34.74 -2.56
C ILE A 188 -2.55 34.84 -1.49
N TYR A 189 -3.04 33.72 -0.99
CA TYR A 189 -4.14 33.68 -0.04
C TYR A 189 -3.66 34.01 1.37
N GLU A 190 -2.61 33.34 1.84
CA GLU A 190 -2.00 33.64 3.15
C GLU A 190 -1.37 35.03 3.17
N TRP A 191 -0.78 35.47 2.05
CA TRP A 191 -0.22 36.81 1.94
C TRP A 191 -1.32 37.88 1.98
N ALA A 192 -2.47 37.63 1.35
CA ALA A 192 -3.62 38.53 1.47
C ALA A 192 -4.10 38.62 2.92
N GLN A 193 -4.20 37.49 3.64
CA GLN A 193 -4.53 37.48 5.07
C GLN A 193 -3.51 38.26 5.90
N GLY A 194 -2.21 38.13 5.61
CA GLY A 194 -1.14 38.88 6.28
C GLY A 194 -1.17 40.38 5.99
N LEU A 195 -1.54 40.80 4.78
CA LEU A 195 -1.59 42.22 4.41
C LEU A 195 -2.85 42.92 4.93
N ARG A 196 -3.99 42.24 4.83
CA ARG A 196 -5.32 42.77 5.13
C ARG A 196 -5.75 42.55 6.58
N GLY A 197 -5.16 41.57 7.26
CA GLY A 197 -5.66 41.03 8.51
C GLY A 197 -6.58 39.85 8.25
N TRP A 198 -6.42 38.78 9.04
CA TRP A 198 -7.13 37.51 8.83
C TRP A 198 -8.64 37.69 8.84
N ASP A 199 -9.18 38.27 9.91
CA ASP A 199 -10.61 38.50 10.10
C ASP A 199 -11.22 39.37 8.99
N VAL A 200 -10.56 40.48 8.65
CA VAL A 200 -11.02 41.41 7.61
C VAL A 200 -11.04 40.72 6.24
N PHE A 201 -9.95 40.06 5.85
CA PHE A 201 -9.87 39.38 4.55
C PHE A 201 -10.91 38.26 4.42
N MET A 202 -11.12 37.48 5.49
CA MET A 202 -12.14 36.43 5.50
C MET A 202 -13.56 37.00 5.32
N MET A 203 -13.84 38.20 5.85
CA MET A 203 -15.09 38.92 5.59
C MET A 203 -15.16 39.42 4.15
N ASP A 204 -14.08 40.00 3.63
CA ASP A 204 -14.03 40.55 2.26
C ASP A 204 -14.37 39.48 1.21
N LEU A 205 -13.89 38.23 1.37
CA LEU A 205 -14.19 37.12 0.43
C LEU A 205 -15.69 36.89 0.18
N VAL A 206 -16.55 37.30 1.12
CA VAL A 206 -18.01 37.18 1.04
C VAL A 206 -18.68 38.53 0.84
N ALA A 207 -18.29 39.56 1.59
CA ALA A 207 -18.93 40.86 1.62
C ALA A 207 -18.51 41.77 0.46
N ASP A 208 -17.24 41.68 0.03
CA ASP A 208 -16.68 42.44 -1.08
C ASP A 208 -15.69 41.57 -1.89
N PRO A 209 -16.20 40.56 -2.63
CA PRO A 209 -15.37 39.64 -3.39
C PRO A 209 -14.60 40.32 -4.53
N ASP A 210 -15.03 41.52 -4.96
CA ASP A 210 -14.34 42.31 -5.98
C ASP A 210 -13.06 42.93 -5.40
N PHE A 211 -13.14 43.50 -4.19
CA PHE A 211 -11.95 43.98 -3.48
C PHE A 211 -10.99 42.83 -3.14
N ALA A 212 -11.49 41.74 -2.56
CA ALA A 212 -10.67 40.57 -2.24
C ALA A 212 -10.01 39.99 -3.51
N GLY A 213 -10.76 39.92 -4.60
CA GLY A 213 -10.26 39.50 -5.90
C GLY A 213 -9.15 40.42 -6.43
N ALA A 214 -9.33 41.73 -6.34
CA ALA A 214 -8.33 42.70 -6.80
C ALA A 214 -7.03 42.62 -5.99
N LEU A 215 -7.11 42.44 -4.67
CA LEU A 215 -5.94 42.22 -3.82
C LEU A 215 -5.18 40.96 -4.24
N LEU A 216 -5.89 39.84 -4.42
CA LEU A 216 -5.28 38.59 -4.89
C LEU A 216 -4.69 38.74 -6.30
N ASP A 217 -5.31 39.51 -7.19
CA ASP A 217 -4.78 39.77 -8.54
C ASP A 217 -3.44 40.52 -8.49
N ARG A 218 -3.30 41.53 -7.61
CA ARG A 218 -2.02 42.24 -7.41
C ARG A 218 -0.94 41.32 -6.87
N LEU A 219 -1.29 40.39 -5.97
CA LEU A 219 -0.37 39.39 -5.46
C LEU A 219 0.05 38.37 -6.52
N VAL A 220 -0.86 37.96 -7.42
CA VAL A 220 -0.51 37.13 -8.58
C VAL A 220 0.44 37.88 -9.50
N ASP A 221 0.16 39.16 -9.82
CA ASP A 221 1.01 39.97 -10.68
C ASP A 221 2.43 40.13 -10.10
N ALA A 222 2.53 40.41 -8.80
CA ALA A 222 3.81 40.51 -8.10
C ALA A 222 4.58 39.19 -8.08
N ASN A 223 3.90 38.07 -7.82
CA ASN A 223 4.54 36.75 -7.86
C ASN A 223 5.04 36.40 -9.27
N ILE A 224 4.25 36.69 -10.32
CA ILE A 224 4.69 36.47 -11.71
C ILE A 224 5.91 37.34 -12.04
N GLN A 225 5.91 38.63 -11.71
CA GLN A 225 7.06 39.51 -11.93
C GLN A 225 8.34 39.01 -11.23
N ARG A 226 8.18 38.42 -10.04
CA ARG A 226 9.29 37.78 -9.31
C ARG A 226 9.78 36.52 -10.03
N LEU A 227 8.87 35.65 -10.43
CA LEU A 227 9.16 34.37 -11.07
C LEU A 227 9.72 34.51 -12.48
N GLU A 228 9.37 35.58 -13.21
CA GLU A 228 9.98 35.96 -14.49
C GLU A 228 11.51 36.06 -14.41
N GLN A 229 12.05 36.40 -13.23
CA GLN A 229 13.49 36.52 -13.00
C GLN A 229 14.07 35.26 -12.34
N ILE A 230 13.35 34.66 -11.40
CA ILE A 230 13.83 33.50 -10.63
C ILE A 230 13.88 32.23 -11.47
N LEU A 231 12.79 31.87 -12.17
CA LEU A 231 12.70 30.58 -12.87
C LEU A 231 13.83 30.41 -13.90
N PRO A 232 14.14 31.41 -14.77
CA PRO A 232 15.25 31.28 -15.70
C PRO A 232 16.64 31.15 -15.03
N ALA A 233 16.79 31.65 -13.80
CA ALA A 233 18.05 31.57 -13.07
C ALA A 233 18.33 30.16 -12.53
N VAL A 234 17.28 29.37 -12.22
CA VAL A 234 17.38 28.05 -11.61
C VAL A 234 16.99 26.89 -12.53
N GLU A 235 16.44 27.18 -13.72
CA GLU A 235 16.02 26.17 -14.69
C GLU A 235 17.15 25.19 -15.04
N GLY A 236 16.81 23.90 -15.10
CA GLY A 236 17.76 22.82 -15.34
C GLY A 236 18.59 22.40 -14.13
N TYR A 237 18.51 23.12 -13.00
CA TYR A 237 19.15 22.72 -11.74
C TYR A 237 18.13 22.17 -10.73
N VAL A 238 16.97 22.82 -10.59
CA VAL A 238 15.92 22.41 -9.65
C VAL A 238 14.99 21.36 -10.24
N GLN A 239 14.48 20.46 -9.39
CA GLN A 239 13.49 19.44 -9.77
C GLN A 239 12.09 19.77 -9.28
N ILE A 240 11.98 20.63 -8.26
CA ILE A 240 10.71 20.96 -7.60
C ILE A 240 10.65 22.47 -7.37
N VAL A 241 9.48 23.07 -7.59
CA VAL A 241 9.17 24.46 -7.28
C VAL A 241 8.04 24.48 -6.26
N GLN A 242 8.31 24.99 -5.06
CA GLN A 242 7.37 24.98 -3.94
C GLN A 242 6.62 26.30 -3.83
N ILE A 243 5.31 26.22 -3.72
CA ILE A 243 4.39 27.32 -3.38
C ILE A 243 3.60 26.95 -2.12
N GLY A 244 3.03 27.92 -1.42
CA GLY A 244 2.26 27.69 -0.21
C GLY A 244 1.04 28.60 -0.11
N ASP A 245 -0.09 28.02 0.29
CA ASP A 245 -1.30 28.73 0.70
C ASP A 245 -2.18 27.77 1.53
N ASP A 246 -2.15 27.91 2.87
CA ASP A 246 -2.98 27.11 3.78
C ASP A 246 -4.48 27.39 3.58
N LEU A 247 -5.20 26.39 3.09
CA LEU A 247 -6.64 26.44 2.83
C LEU A 247 -7.48 25.62 3.81
N GLY A 248 -6.85 24.77 4.62
CA GLY A 248 -7.52 23.85 5.54
C GLY A 248 -7.43 24.26 7.01
N LEU A 249 -8.35 23.73 7.81
CA LEU A 249 -8.38 23.70 9.27
C LEU A 249 -8.47 22.24 9.75
N GLN A 250 -8.53 22.01 11.06
CA GLN A 250 -8.62 20.65 11.61
C GLN A 250 -9.84 19.86 11.09
N ASP A 251 -10.99 20.54 10.96
CA ASP A 251 -12.29 19.91 10.72
C ASP A 251 -12.92 20.23 9.35
N GLY A 252 -12.20 20.95 8.48
CA GLY A 252 -12.62 21.28 7.12
C GLY A 252 -11.84 22.45 6.52
N PRO A 253 -12.23 22.93 5.32
CA PRO A 253 -11.71 24.14 4.70
C PRO A 253 -11.89 25.42 5.54
N GLN A 254 -11.00 26.40 5.39
CA GLN A 254 -11.14 27.74 5.97
C GLN A 254 -12.27 28.56 5.34
N LEU A 255 -12.54 28.31 4.06
CA LEU A 255 -13.58 28.95 3.27
C LEU A 255 -14.37 27.89 2.51
N SER A 256 -15.64 28.17 2.19
CA SER A 256 -16.46 27.20 1.47
C SER A 256 -15.88 26.88 0.09
N PRO A 257 -16.04 25.65 -0.41
CA PRO A 257 -15.54 25.30 -1.73
C PRO A 257 -16.11 26.15 -2.87
N GLU A 258 -17.32 26.67 -2.70
CA GLU A 258 -17.93 27.61 -3.63
C GLU A 258 -17.17 28.94 -3.69
N VAL A 259 -16.88 29.55 -2.53
CA VAL A 259 -16.15 30.83 -2.47
C VAL A 259 -14.73 30.66 -3.00
N TYR A 260 -14.06 29.57 -2.63
CA TYR A 260 -12.75 29.23 -3.18
C TYR A 260 -12.76 29.18 -4.70
N ARG A 261 -13.67 28.39 -5.30
CA ARG A 261 -13.78 28.23 -6.77
C ARG A 261 -14.13 29.52 -7.49
N ARG A 262 -14.89 30.41 -6.84
CA ARG A 262 -15.30 31.71 -7.40
C ARG A 262 -14.19 32.75 -7.33
N VAL A 263 -13.51 32.87 -6.19
CA VAL A 263 -12.62 34.02 -5.90
C VAL A 263 -11.14 33.63 -5.97
N VAL A 264 -10.74 32.56 -5.28
CA VAL A 264 -9.31 32.23 -5.09
C VAL A 264 -8.76 31.34 -6.21
N LYS A 265 -9.47 30.26 -6.56
CA LYS A 265 -9.04 29.27 -7.55
C LYS A 265 -8.64 29.86 -8.91
N PRO A 266 -9.36 30.83 -9.51
CA PRO A 266 -8.96 31.40 -10.80
C PRO A 266 -7.57 32.04 -10.77
N ARG A 267 -7.16 32.55 -9.61
CA ARG A 267 -5.91 33.28 -9.38
C ARG A 267 -4.76 32.32 -9.07
N HIS A 268 -5.02 31.30 -8.24
CA HIS A 268 -4.14 30.13 -8.13
C HIS A 268 -3.86 29.52 -9.52
N LYS A 269 -4.92 29.22 -10.29
CA LYS A 269 -4.79 28.66 -11.64
C LYS A 269 -3.93 29.53 -12.57
N ARG A 270 -4.05 30.86 -12.48
CA ARG A 270 -3.23 31.79 -13.27
C ARG A 270 -1.75 31.71 -12.88
N LEU A 271 -1.43 31.75 -11.58
CA LEU A 271 -0.06 31.66 -11.08
C LEU A 271 0.56 30.28 -11.39
N TYR A 272 -0.19 29.20 -11.15
CA TYR A 272 0.31 27.84 -11.30
C TYR A 272 0.55 27.50 -12.77
N ARG A 273 -0.36 27.94 -13.66
CA ARG A 273 -0.15 27.85 -15.12
C ARG A 273 1.13 28.56 -15.54
N TYR A 274 1.37 29.78 -15.03
CA TYR A 274 2.60 30.51 -15.34
C TYR A 274 3.83 29.68 -14.97
N ILE A 275 3.89 29.12 -13.75
CA ILE A 275 5.01 28.27 -13.34
C ILE A 275 5.17 27.06 -14.28
N LYS A 276 4.10 26.30 -14.53
CA LYS A 276 4.14 25.09 -15.38
C LYS A 276 4.54 25.37 -16.84
N GLU A 277 4.28 26.58 -17.34
CA GLU A 277 4.68 27.00 -18.70
C GLU A 277 6.15 27.44 -18.78
N HIS A 278 6.80 27.75 -17.65
CA HIS A 278 8.14 28.36 -17.61
C HIS A 278 9.21 27.52 -16.91
N THR A 279 8.85 26.34 -16.37
CA THR A 279 9.83 25.38 -15.83
C THR A 279 9.40 23.94 -16.10
N SER A 280 10.39 23.05 -16.17
CA SER A 280 10.19 21.59 -16.20
C SER A 280 10.10 20.94 -14.82
N ALA A 281 10.27 21.72 -13.74
CA ALA A 281 10.18 21.24 -12.37
C ALA A 281 8.73 20.88 -11.98
N TYR A 282 8.61 19.96 -11.03
CA TYR A 282 7.32 19.57 -10.45
C TYR A 282 6.79 20.68 -9.54
N LEU A 283 5.51 21.01 -9.65
CA LEU A 283 4.84 22.02 -8.86
C LEU A 283 4.33 21.42 -7.55
N PHE A 284 4.87 21.94 -6.46
CA PHE A 284 4.56 21.52 -5.10
C PHE A 284 3.69 22.56 -4.41
N LEU A 285 2.54 22.14 -3.86
CA LEU A 285 1.69 22.97 -3.03
C LEU A 285 1.78 22.55 -1.56
N HIS A 286 2.17 23.50 -0.70
CA HIS A 286 1.97 23.42 0.74
C HIS A 286 0.59 23.98 1.11
N THR A 287 -0.25 23.17 1.75
CA THR A 287 -1.53 23.57 2.37
C THR A 287 -1.92 22.59 3.47
N CYS A 288 -1.86 23.02 4.73
CA CYS A 288 -2.21 22.22 5.90
C CYS A 288 -3.72 22.04 6.10
N GLY A 289 -4.08 21.16 7.04
CA GLY A 289 -5.45 20.90 7.46
C GLY A 289 -6.23 19.94 6.57
N SER A 290 -7.56 20.00 6.72
CA SER A 290 -8.54 19.23 5.97
C SER A 290 -8.81 19.90 4.63
N VAL A 291 -8.16 19.40 3.58
CA VAL A 291 -8.24 19.93 2.21
C VAL A 291 -8.82 18.94 1.22
N TYR A 292 -9.42 17.84 1.70
CA TYR A 292 -9.98 16.76 0.87
C TYR A 292 -10.88 17.29 -0.26
N GLU A 293 -11.74 18.27 0.02
CA GLU A 293 -12.66 18.86 -0.95
C GLU A 293 -11.97 19.63 -2.08
N PHE A 294 -10.72 20.04 -1.89
CA PHE A 294 -9.92 20.81 -2.84
C PHE A 294 -8.91 19.98 -3.63
N ILE A 295 -8.64 18.73 -3.24
CA ILE A 295 -7.67 17.87 -3.96
C ILE A 295 -8.02 17.74 -5.46
N PRO A 296 -9.29 17.53 -5.87
CA PRO A 296 -9.64 17.54 -7.29
C PRO A 296 -9.35 18.87 -7.98
N ASP A 297 -9.56 20.00 -7.30
CA ASP A 297 -9.26 21.33 -7.81
C ASP A 297 -7.74 21.54 -7.99
N PHE A 298 -6.93 21.01 -7.06
CA PHE A 298 -5.45 21.07 -7.15
C PHE A 298 -4.93 20.27 -8.35
N ILE A 299 -5.42 19.04 -8.53
CA ILE A 299 -5.08 18.19 -9.69
C ILE A 299 -5.47 18.89 -11.00
N GLU A 300 -6.67 19.48 -11.06
CA GLU A 300 -7.12 20.23 -12.26
C GLU A 300 -6.19 21.41 -12.60
N MET A 301 -5.63 22.07 -11.61
CA MET A 301 -4.71 23.20 -11.80
C MET A 301 -3.27 22.78 -12.11
N GLY A 302 -2.97 21.48 -12.11
CA GLY A 302 -1.65 20.93 -12.45
C GLY A 302 -0.65 20.91 -11.29
N ILE A 303 -1.14 20.92 -10.04
CA ILE A 303 -0.32 20.61 -8.87
C ILE A 303 0.12 19.14 -8.96
N ASP A 304 1.42 18.91 -8.87
CA ASP A 304 1.98 17.56 -8.94
C ASP A 304 2.17 16.94 -7.54
N ILE A 305 2.43 17.77 -6.53
CA ILE A 305 2.75 17.34 -5.16
C ILE A 305 1.87 18.09 -4.17
N LEU A 306 1.15 17.34 -3.31
CA LEU A 306 0.45 17.88 -2.14
C LEU A 306 1.28 17.65 -0.89
N ASN A 307 1.53 18.73 -0.16
CA ASN A 307 2.10 18.70 1.17
C ASN A 307 1.32 19.63 2.12
N PRO A 308 1.27 19.33 3.42
CA PRO A 308 1.46 17.99 3.95
C PRO A 308 0.21 17.15 3.69
N VAL A 309 0.27 15.88 4.11
CA VAL A 309 -0.96 15.14 4.41
C VAL A 309 -1.17 15.18 5.92
N GLN A 310 -2.04 16.07 6.41
CA GLN A 310 -2.36 16.17 7.82
C GLN A 310 -3.31 15.04 8.24
N VAL A 311 -2.74 13.87 8.52
CA VAL A 311 -3.46 12.61 8.79
C VAL A 311 -4.40 12.63 10.01
N SER A 312 -4.26 13.63 10.89
CA SER A 312 -5.15 13.84 12.04
C SER A 312 -6.37 14.71 11.70
N ALA A 313 -6.34 15.45 10.59
CA ALA A 313 -7.43 16.30 10.15
C ALA A 313 -8.57 15.47 9.55
N ARG A 314 -9.78 16.03 9.63
CA ARG A 314 -10.98 15.38 9.09
C ARG A 314 -10.82 15.05 7.61
N ASP A 315 -11.29 13.87 7.21
CA ASP A 315 -11.28 13.40 5.81
C ASP A 315 -9.88 13.22 5.17
N MET A 316 -8.79 13.35 5.94
CA MET A 316 -7.41 13.22 5.47
C MET A 316 -6.76 11.86 5.79
N ASP A 317 -7.55 10.78 5.84
CA ASP A 317 -7.02 9.42 6.07
C ASP A 317 -6.10 8.97 4.92
N SER A 318 -4.91 8.48 5.27
CA SER A 318 -3.83 8.13 4.33
C SER A 318 -4.23 7.07 3.32
N ALA A 319 -4.88 5.98 3.76
CA ALA A 319 -5.27 4.88 2.88
C ALA A 319 -6.38 5.32 1.91
N ARG A 320 -7.34 6.12 2.39
CA ARG A 320 -8.36 6.73 1.54
C ARG A 320 -7.75 7.64 0.48
N LEU A 321 -6.91 8.59 0.89
CA LEU A 321 -6.27 9.56 -0.01
C LEU A 321 -5.41 8.85 -1.07
N LYS A 322 -4.62 7.84 -0.66
CA LYS A 322 -3.83 7.05 -1.60
C LYS A 322 -4.69 6.36 -2.65
N ARG A 323 -5.77 5.69 -2.23
CA ARG A 323 -6.68 4.98 -3.13
C ARG A 323 -7.37 5.91 -4.12
N GLU A 324 -7.80 7.09 -3.66
CA GLU A 324 -8.63 8.00 -4.44
C GLU A 324 -7.82 8.92 -5.36
N PHE A 325 -6.65 9.40 -4.91
CA PHE A 325 -5.87 10.42 -5.63
C PHE A 325 -4.42 10.04 -5.88
N GLY A 326 -3.90 8.94 -5.31
CA GLY A 326 -2.47 8.60 -5.34
C GLY A 326 -1.90 8.22 -6.70
N LYS A 327 -2.73 8.14 -7.74
CA LYS A 327 -2.34 7.99 -9.16
C LYS A 327 -2.17 9.33 -9.89
N ASP A 328 -2.75 10.40 -9.34
CA ASP A 328 -2.87 11.71 -9.98
C ASP A 328 -2.03 12.78 -9.26
N ILE A 329 -1.75 12.60 -7.96
CA ILE A 329 -0.94 13.52 -7.16
C ILE A 329 0.02 12.77 -6.23
N VAL A 330 1.24 13.30 -6.07
CA VAL A 330 2.23 12.79 -5.12
C VAL A 330 1.89 13.30 -3.73
N PHE A 331 1.95 12.41 -2.73
CA PHE A 331 1.87 12.80 -1.34
C PHE A 331 3.27 13.02 -0.76
N TRP A 332 3.50 14.20 -0.21
CA TRP A 332 4.75 14.56 0.45
C TRP A 332 4.44 14.94 1.90
N GLY A 333 5.05 14.25 2.86
CA GLY A 333 4.69 14.40 4.27
C GLY A 333 3.51 13.50 4.70
N GLY A 334 3.11 13.60 5.97
CA GLY A 334 2.11 12.70 6.56
C GLY A 334 2.64 11.33 7.00
N GLY A 335 3.97 11.19 7.03
CA GLY A 335 4.66 9.97 7.46
C GLY A 335 4.61 9.72 8.97
N CYS A 336 4.32 10.74 9.77
CA CYS A 336 4.06 10.61 11.21
C CYS A 336 3.23 11.81 11.70
N ASP A 337 2.19 11.55 12.50
CA ASP A 337 1.35 12.59 13.09
C ASP A 337 2.15 13.47 14.07
N THR A 338 2.34 14.74 13.69
CA THR A 338 3.06 15.74 14.50
C THR A 338 2.25 16.21 15.72
N GLN A 339 0.91 16.17 15.68
CA GLN A 339 0.06 16.72 16.76
C GLN A 339 -0.03 15.79 17.96
N ARG A 340 -0.01 14.47 17.77
CA ARG A 340 -0.23 13.50 18.85
C ARG A 340 0.93 12.53 19.00
N VAL A 341 1.23 11.78 17.94
CA VAL A 341 2.16 10.64 18.02
C VAL A 341 3.60 11.08 18.17
N LEU A 342 4.10 11.95 17.28
CA LEU A 342 5.49 12.38 17.32
C LEU A 342 5.81 13.16 18.59
N SER A 343 4.89 14.05 19.00
CA SER A 343 5.08 14.96 20.13
C SER A 343 4.92 14.29 21.50
N PHE A 344 3.95 13.39 21.65
CA PHE A 344 3.54 12.87 22.96
C PHE A 344 3.54 11.34 23.08
N GLY A 345 3.71 10.62 21.96
CA GLY A 345 3.78 9.17 21.95
C GLY A 345 5.13 8.64 22.45
N THR A 346 5.19 7.33 22.59
CA THR A 346 6.43 6.58 22.83
C THR A 346 7.16 6.28 21.51
N PRO A 347 8.47 5.99 21.56
CA PRO A 347 9.23 5.54 20.39
C PRO A 347 8.58 4.37 19.63
N GLU A 348 7.93 3.45 20.34
CA GLU A 348 7.24 2.30 19.73
C GLU A 348 5.94 2.72 19.03
N GLU A 349 5.18 3.67 19.59
CA GLU A 349 3.99 4.22 18.92
C GLU A 349 4.38 5.00 17.65
N VAL A 350 5.45 5.79 17.71
CA VAL A 350 6.02 6.48 16.53
C VAL A 350 6.40 5.46 15.46
N ARG A 351 7.09 4.38 15.85
CA ARG A 351 7.48 3.30 14.94
C ARG A 351 6.29 2.62 14.28
N LYS A 352 5.23 2.31 15.05
CA LYS A 352 3.98 1.71 14.54
C LYS A 352 3.27 2.64 13.57
N GLU A 353 3.20 3.92 13.89
CA GLU A 353 2.59 4.94 13.04
C GLU A 353 3.34 5.08 11.72
N VAL A 354 4.67 5.23 11.75
CA VAL A 354 5.50 5.29 10.54
C VAL A 354 5.32 4.05 9.67
N ARG A 355 5.29 2.85 10.27
CA ARG A 355 5.02 1.60 9.54
C ARG A 355 3.68 1.65 8.81
N ARG A 356 2.62 2.11 9.49
CA ARG A 356 1.29 2.27 8.89
C ARG A 356 1.34 3.26 7.73
N ARG A 357 1.88 4.47 7.95
CA ARG A 357 1.90 5.52 6.92
C ARG A 357 2.70 5.12 5.69
N ILE A 358 3.83 4.43 5.87
CA ILE A 358 4.59 3.85 4.76
C ILE A 358 3.76 2.77 4.05
N GLY A 359 3.09 1.88 4.80
CA GLY A 359 2.20 0.86 4.23
C GLY A 359 1.07 1.45 3.39
N ASP A 360 0.52 2.59 3.81
CA ASP A 360 -0.56 3.26 3.10
C ASP A 360 -0.06 4.03 1.87
N PHE A 361 0.97 4.87 2.00
CA PHE A 361 1.36 5.79 0.94
C PHE A 361 2.39 5.25 -0.06
N ALA A 362 3.31 4.40 0.39
CA ALA A 362 4.46 3.99 -0.43
C ALA A 362 4.08 3.12 -1.64
N PRO A 363 3.19 2.10 -1.55
CA PRO A 363 2.93 1.20 -2.68
C PRO A 363 2.61 1.94 -3.98
N GLY A 364 3.26 1.52 -5.08
CA GLY A 364 3.14 2.17 -6.38
C GLY A 364 3.94 3.47 -6.55
N GLY A 365 4.78 3.87 -5.59
CA GLY A 365 5.51 5.14 -5.63
C GLY A 365 4.64 6.33 -5.25
N GLY A 366 5.02 7.55 -5.62
CA GLY A 366 4.22 8.75 -5.34
C GLY A 366 4.13 9.16 -3.86
N PHE A 367 5.10 8.75 -3.03
CA PHE A 367 5.22 9.16 -1.64
C PHE A 367 6.65 9.58 -1.28
N VAL A 368 6.79 10.78 -0.71
CA VAL A 368 8.02 11.27 -0.07
C VAL A 368 7.79 11.39 1.43
N PHE A 369 8.60 10.70 2.22
CA PHE A 369 8.48 10.69 3.66
C PHE A 369 8.96 12.02 4.23
N ASN A 370 8.04 12.67 4.94
CA ASN A 370 8.29 13.71 5.92
C ASN A 370 7.21 13.54 7.00
N GLN A 371 7.40 14.11 8.19
CA GLN A 371 6.32 14.24 9.17
C GLN A 371 5.14 15.09 8.61
N VAL A 372 4.07 15.29 9.39
CA VAL A 372 2.95 16.16 8.94
C VAL A 372 3.39 17.63 8.83
N HIS A 373 4.18 18.12 9.77
CA HIS A 373 4.66 19.49 9.78
C HIS A 373 5.95 19.58 10.60
N ASN A 374 6.63 20.72 10.57
CA ASN A 374 7.83 21.04 11.36
C ASN A 374 7.91 20.33 12.71
N ILE A 375 9.08 19.73 12.99
CA ILE A 375 9.37 19.10 14.29
C ILE A 375 9.49 20.19 15.36
N GLN A 376 8.54 20.19 16.30
CA GLN A 376 8.37 21.25 17.30
C GLN A 376 9.34 21.16 18.47
N ALA A 377 9.52 22.28 19.17
CA ALA A 377 10.56 22.49 20.19
C ALA A 377 10.59 21.44 21.31
N GLU A 378 9.43 20.87 21.64
CA GLU A 378 9.27 19.90 22.74
C GLU A 378 9.21 18.43 22.29
N VAL A 379 9.36 18.15 20.99
CA VAL A 379 9.41 16.77 20.50
C VAL A 379 10.65 16.06 21.10
N PRO A 380 10.48 14.90 21.77
CA PRO A 380 11.61 14.16 22.33
C PRO A 380 12.58 13.67 21.24
N PRO A 381 13.91 13.77 21.42
CA PRO A 381 14.87 13.31 20.43
C PRO A 381 14.81 11.80 20.17
N GLU A 382 14.36 11.00 21.16
CA GLU A 382 14.12 9.57 21.02
C GLU A 382 13.00 9.27 20.02
N ASN A 383 11.95 10.10 20.00
CA ASN A 383 10.85 9.97 19.05
C ASN A 383 11.30 10.35 17.63
N ILE A 384 12.11 11.40 17.49
CA ILE A 384 12.70 11.77 16.20
C ILE A 384 13.60 10.64 15.67
N GLU A 385 14.45 10.07 16.52
CA GLU A 385 15.27 8.92 16.14
C GLU A 385 14.43 7.70 15.76
N ALA A 386 13.40 7.39 16.55
CA ALA A 386 12.50 6.27 16.27
C ALA A 386 11.77 6.43 14.94
N MET A 387 11.34 7.66 14.61
CA MET A 387 10.72 7.99 13.33
C MET A 387 11.65 7.64 12.16
N TYR A 388 12.86 8.19 12.14
CA TYR A 388 13.80 7.94 11.03
C TYR A 388 14.31 6.49 10.97
N ARG A 389 14.50 5.82 12.12
CA ARG A 389 14.82 4.39 12.15
C ARG A 389 13.69 3.54 11.57
N ALA A 390 12.44 3.88 11.86
CA ALA A 390 11.28 3.18 11.31
C ALA A 390 11.18 3.38 9.79
N VAL A 391 11.52 4.56 9.27
CA VAL A 391 11.59 4.79 7.82
C VAL A 391 12.69 3.95 7.18
N GLU A 392 13.87 3.85 7.80
CA GLU A 392 14.95 3.01 7.29
C GLU A 392 14.54 1.52 7.22
N GLU A 393 13.77 1.06 8.21
CA GLU A 393 13.32 -0.32 8.30
C GLU A 393 12.19 -0.64 7.30
N PHE A 394 11.14 0.19 7.27
CA PHE A 394 9.92 -0.11 6.52
C PHE A 394 9.90 0.54 5.13
N GLY A 395 10.68 1.59 4.91
CA GLY A 395 10.68 2.39 3.69
C GLY A 395 11.47 1.78 2.54
N LYS A 396 11.95 0.54 2.63
CA LYS A 396 12.60 -0.12 1.49
C LYS A 396 11.53 -0.67 0.56
N TYR A 397 11.51 -0.18 -0.68
CA TYR A 397 10.80 -0.89 -1.74
C TYR A 397 11.57 -2.18 -2.03
N GLN A 398 10.85 -3.23 -2.39
CA GLN A 398 11.50 -4.43 -2.88
C GLN A 398 12.08 -4.10 -4.26
N LEU A 399 13.34 -3.64 -4.28
CA LEU A 399 14.12 -3.29 -5.45
C LEU A 399 13.83 -4.23 -6.62
N THR A 400 13.15 -3.72 -7.64
CA THR A 400 13.12 -4.37 -8.96
C THR A 400 14.43 -4.08 -9.70
N GLN A 401 15.54 -4.57 -9.14
CA GLN A 401 16.75 -4.84 -9.91
C GLN A 401 17.01 -6.34 -9.80
N GLY A 402 16.56 -7.07 -10.81
CA GLY A 402 16.62 -8.53 -10.89
C GLY A 402 15.68 -9.19 -9.89
N ASP A 403 14.45 -9.47 -10.31
CA ASP A 403 13.65 -10.61 -9.82
C ASP A 403 13.79 -10.95 -8.31
N THR A 404 13.53 -9.98 -7.42
CA THR A 404 13.37 -10.24 -5.97
C THR A 404 12.00 -9.82 -5.43
N ARG A 405 11.01 -9.66 -6.32
CA ARG A 405 9.77 -10.41 -6.06
C ARG A 405 10.23 -11.86 -6.02
N MET A 406 9.94 -12.61 -4.97
CA MET A 406 10.14 -14.05 -5.01
C MET A 406 9.27 -14.54 -6.17
N ASN A 407 9.86 -14.64 -7.37
CA ASN A 407 9.16 -15.13 -8.53
C ASN A 407 8.79 -16.54 -8.15
N LEU A 408 7.52 -16.76 -7.86
CA LEU A 408 7.00 -18.02 -7.37
C LEU A 408 7.45 -19.16 -8.28
N TYR A 409 7.55 -18.89 -9.58
CA TYR A 409 8.02 -19.84 -10.57
C TYR A 409 9.54 -20.09 -10.51
N SER A 410 10.35 -19.17 -9.96
CA SER A 410 11.78 -19.37 -9.73
C SER A 410 12.10 -20.41 -8.62
N LEU A 411 11.12 -20.69 -7.75
CA LEU A 411 11.21 -21.64 -6.64
C LEU A 411 10.86 -23.09 -7.03
N LEU A 412 10.30 -23.28 -8.22
CA LEU A 412 9.90 -24.58 -8.72
C LEU A 412 11.09 -25.54 -8.73
N ASN A 413 10.85 -26.76 -8.25
CA ASN A 413 11.83 -27.84 -8.18
C ASN A 413 13.12 -27.47 -7.44
N LYS A 414 13.04 -26.57 -6.45
CA LYS A 414 14.18 -26.17 -5.59
C LYS A 414 13.81 -26.22 -4.11
N LYS A 415 14.75 -26.70 -3.29
CA LYS A 415 14.70 -26.52 -1.84
C LYS A 415 15.18 -25.13 -1.49
N PHE A 416 14.48 -24.44 -0.60
CA PHE A 416 14.87 -23.11 -0.14
C PHE A 416 14.55 -22.92 1.34
N THR A 417 15.35 -22.12 2.04
CA THR A 417 15.10 -21.75 3.44
C THR A 417 14.16 -20.54 3.48
N CYS A 418 13.05 -20.67 4.19
CA CYS A 418 12.09 -19.60 4.36
C CYS A 418 12.62 -18.50 5.28
N GLN A 419 12.69 -17.27 4.78
CA GLN A 419 13.07 -16.11 5.60
C GLN A 419 12.06 -15.78 6.71
N PHE A 420 10.83 -16.32 6.64
CA PHE A 420 9.75 -15.98 7.58
C PHE A 420 9.63 -16.99 8.73
N CYS A 421 9.78 -18.29 8.45
CA CYS A 421 9.66 -19.33 9.49
C CYS A 421 10.98 -20.08 9.75
N GLY A 422 12.05 -19.79 9.00
CA GLY A 422 13.36 -20.43 9.12
C GLY A 422 13.43 -21.88 8.59
N LYS A 423 12.31 -22.48 8.17
CA LYS A 423 12.26 -23.88 7.70
C LYS A 423 12.62 -24.02 6.24
N GLN A 424 13.05 -25.22 5.84
CA GLN A 424 13.18 -25.56 4.42
C GLN A 424 11.83 -25.90 3.81
N HIS A 425 11.54 -25.32 2.66
CA HIS A 425 10.39 -25.65 1.82
C HIS A 425 10.85 -26.20 0.46
N PHE A 426 9.97 -26.95 -0.20
CA PHE A 426 10.19 -27.52 -1.52
C PHE A 426 8.89 -27.54 -2.31
N ILE A 427 8.90 -26.99 -3.53
CA ILE A 427 7.78 -27.09 -4.46
C ILE A 427 8.18 -28.12 -5.54
N PRO A 428 7.58 -29.33 -5.57
CA PRO A 428 7.99 -30.40 -6.46
C PRO A 428 7.54 -30.22 -7.92
N THR A 429 6.57 -29.31 -8.17
CA THR A 429 6.23 -28.89 -9.54
C THR A 429 7.47 -28.32 -10.21
N LYS A 430 7.74 -28.78 -11.43
CA LYS A 430 8.99 -28.51 -12.15
C LYS A 430 8.89 -27.34 -13.11
N ASP A 431 7.74 -27.16 -13.76
CA ASP A 431 7.57 -26.12 -14.76
C ASP A 431 6.10 -25.68 -14.87
N ILE A 432 5.89 -24.40 -15.15
CA ILE A 432 4.58 -23.83 -15.47
C ILE A 432 4.74 -22.91 -16.67
N LEU A 433 3.89 -23.10 -17.66
CA LEU A 433 3.87 -22.29 -18.86
C LEU A 433 2.44 -21.80 -19.16
N SER A 434 2.25 -20.48 -19.11
CA SER A 434 0.97 -19.82 -19.33
C SER A 434 1.12 -18.71 -20.37
N LYS A 435 0.72 -18.97 -21.62
CA LYS A 435 0.72 -18.02 -22.74
C LYS A 435 -0.36 -18.42 -23.76
N LYS A 436 -0.61 -17.56 -24.75
CA LYS A 436 -1.42 -17.90 -25.92
C LYS A 436 -0.81 -19.01 -26.77
N GLY A 437 -1.66 -19.89 -27.31
CA GLY A 437 -1.26 -20.94 -28.24
C GLY A 437 -0.28 -21.97 -27.68
N THR A 438 -0.13 -22.05 -26.34
CA THR A 438 0.81 -22.97 -25.69
C THR A 438 0.42 -24.42 -25.86
N ILE A 439 -0.83 -24.73 -26.26
CA ILE A 439 -1.24 -26.09 -26.63
C ILE A 439 -0.32 -26.71 -27.70
N LEU A 440 0.23 -25.88 -28.62
CA LEU A 440 1.18 -26.33 -29.64
C LEU A 440 2.55 -26.72 -29.06
N SER A 441 2.90 -26.18 -27.88
CA SER A 441 4.15 -26.49 -27.17
C SER A 441 4.04 -27.73 -26.29
N LEU A 442 2.88 -28.41 -26.25
CA LEU A 442 2.60 -29.54 -25.37
C LEU A 442 3.62 -30.71 -25.52
N PRO A 443 4.04 -31.15 -26.73
CA PRO A 443 5.05 -32.21 -26.86
C PRO A 443 6.38 -31.82 -26.23
N LYS A 444 6.87 -30.61 -26.52
CA LYS A 444 8.11 -30.07 -25.96
C LYS A 444 8.03 -29.93 -24.44
N PHE A 445 6.90 -29.44 -23.93
CA PHE A 445 6.65 -29.30 -22.50
C PHE A 445 6.68 -30.66 -21.79
N LEU A 446 6.01 -31.68 -22.34
CA LEU A 446 6.07 -33.04 -21.81
C LEU A 446 7.48 -33.63 -21.86
N SER A 447 8.22 -33.45 -22.96
CA SER A 447 9.57 -34.01 -23.10
C SER A 447 10.56 -33.54 -22.01
N ASN A 448 10.34 -32.33 -21.48
CA ASN A 448 11.16 -31.78 -20.40
C ASN A 448 10.81 -32.36 -19.02
N LEU A 449 9.61 -32.92 -18.89
CA LEU A 449 9.03 -33.35 -17.61
C LEU A 449 9.03 -34.87 -17.42
N VAL A 450 8.78 -35.61 -18.51
CA VAL A 450 8.56 -37.06 -18.51
C VAL A 450 9.44 -37.76 -19.55
N LYS A 451 10.06 -38.89 -19.14
CA LYS A 451 11.00 -39.65 -20.00
C LYS A 451 10.32 -40.67 -20.92
N GLY A 452 9.16 -41.19 -20.51
CA GLY A 452 8.44 -42.21 -21.27
C GLY A 452 7.46 -41.61 -22.29
N ARG A 453 7.03 -42.45 -23.25
CA ARG A 453 6.23 -42.00 -24.40
C ARG A 453 4.76 -42.41 -24.37
N LYS A 454 4.33 -43.20 -23.38
CA LYS A 454 2.93 -43.66 -23.26
C LYS A 454 2.13 -42.68 -22.40
N ILE A 455 1.22 -41.92 -23.00
CA ILE A 455 0.47 -40.87 -22.30
C ILE A 455 -1.01 -41.24 -22.26
N LEU A 456 -1.62 -41.18 -21.08
CA LEU A 456 -3.08 -41.20 -20.94
C LEU A 456 -3.57 -39.75 -20.84
N ILE A 457 -4.53 -39.38 -21.69
CA ILE A 457 -5.31 -38.16 -21.55
C ILE A 457 -6.57 -38.48 -20.76
N LEU A 458 -6.80 -37.77 -19.66
CA LEU A 458 -8.01 -37.87 -18.86
C LEU A 458 -8.82 -36.58 -19.00
N ALA A 459 -10.07 -36.70 -19.44
CA ALA A 459 -11.00 -35.59 -19.67
C ALA A 459 -12.44 -36.03 -19.37
N ASP A 460 -13.39 -35.08 -19.27
CA ASP A 460 -14.81 -35.38 -19.45
C ASP A 460 -15.24 -35.10 -20.90
N ASP A 461 -16.49 -35.41 -21.24
CA ASP A 461 -17.07 -35.18 -22.56
C ASP A 461 -16.96 -33.71 -23.02
N ILE A 462 -17.09 -32.76 -22.10
CA ILE A 462 -17.01 -31.32 -22.40
C ILE A 462 -15.55 -30.91 -22.63
N THR A 463 -14.64 -31.28 -21.73
CA THR A 463 -13.24 -30.85 -21.78
C THR A 463 -12.45 -31.60 -22.85
N TYR A 464 -12.89 -32.81 -23.23
CA TYR A 464 -12.34 -33.54 -24.35
C TYR A 464 -12.60 -32.80 -25.67
N GLU A 465 -13.82 -32.33 -25.90
CA GLU A 465 -14.13 -31.51 -27.08
C GLU A 465 -13.48 -30.13 -27.02
N ALA A 466 -13.40 -29.51 -25.84
CA ALA A 466 -12.78 -28.19 -25.69
C ALA A 466 -11.27 -28.19 -25.98
N ALA A 467 -10.54 -29.23 -25.54
CA ALA A 467 -9.09 -29.31 -25.73
C ALA A 467 -8.52 -30.73 -25.81
N GLY A 468 -9.15 -31.74 -25.19
CA GLY A 468 -8.59 -33.09 -25.10
C GLY A 468 -8.30 -33.75 -26.46
N LYS A 469 -9.22 -33.60 -27.42
CA LYS A 469 -9.03 -34.06 -28.80
C LYS A 469 -7.83 -33.39 -29.46
N ARG A 470 -7.71 -32.07 -29.30
CA ARG A 470 -6.59 -31.30 -29.87
C ARG A 470 -5.25 -31.67 -29.22
N CYS A 471 -5.24 -31.88 -27.91
CA CYS A 471 -4.08 -32.41 -27.19
C CYS A 471 -3.68 -33.80 -27.72
N ALA A 472 -4.64 -34.68 -27.95
CA ALA A 472 -4.39 -36.02 -28.50
C ALA A 472 -3.78 -35.96 -29.91
N GLU A 473 -4.35 -35.14 -30.80
CA GLU A 473 -3.84 -34.92 -32.16
C GLU A 473 -2.39 -34.42 -32.16
N ILE A 474 -2.09 -33.39 -31.37
CA ILE A 474 -0.75 -32.80 -31.28
C ILE A 474 0.26 -33.80 -30.72
N LEU A 475 -0.11 -34.55 -29.68
CA LEU A 475 0.79 -35.50 -29.03
C LEU A 475 1.04 -36.77 -29.85
N SER A 476 0.08 -37.21 -30.67
CA SER A 476 0.20 -38.43 -31.47
C SER A 476 1.36 -38.42 -32.47
N GLY A 477 1.94 -37.24 -32.76
CA GLY A 477 3.14 -37.13 -33.59
C GLY A 477 4.43 -37.65 -32.93
N GLU A 478 4.50 -37.66 -31.59
CA GLU A 478 5.72 -38.02 -30.83
C GLU A 478 5.48 -39.05 -29.71
N TYR A 479 4.23 -39.25 -29.30
CA TYR A 479 3.82 -40.07 -28.15
C TYR A 479 2.79 -41.14 -28.54
N GLU A 480 2.77 -42.25 -27.79
CA GLU A 480 1.70 -43.24 -27.84
C GLU A 480 0.57 -42.77 -26.90
N VAL A 481 -0.48 -42.21 -27.49
CA VAL A 481 -1.57 -41.54 -26.76
C VAL A 481 -2.81 -42.43 -26.70
N SER A 482 -3.35 -42.61 -25.49
CA SER A 482 -4.71 -43.10 -25.26
C SER A 482 -5.53 -42.04 -24.54
N SER A 483 -6.84 -41.97 -24.78
CA SER A 483 -7.74 -41.03 -24.09
C SER A 483 -8.81 -41.79 -23.31
N LEU A 484 -9.04 -41.38 -22.06
CA LEU A 484 -10.18 -41.78 -21.25
C LEU A 484 -11.09 -40.56 -21.06
N THR A 485 -12.30 -40.65 -21.62
CA THR A 485 -13.31 -39.60 -21.53
C THR A 485 -14.42 -40.05 -20.58
N LEU A 486 -14.53 -39.38 -19.44
CA LEU A 486 -15.54 -39.67 -18.43
C LEU A 486 -16.89 -39.06 -18.83
N SER A 487 -17.96 -39.84 -18.73
CA SER A 487 -19.33 -39.35 -18.91
C SER A 487 -20.06 -39.26 -17.56
N PRO A 488 -20.99 -38.30 -17.37
CA PRO A 488 -21.73 -38.17 -16.12
C PRO A 488 -22.53 -39.45 -15.77
N LYS A 489 -22.32 -39.98 -14.55
CA LYS A 489 -23.02 -41.15 -14.01
C LYS A 489 -24.01 -40.72 -12.91
N GLY A 490 -25.26 -40.42 -13.30
CA GLY A 490 -26.32 -40.00 -12.36
C GLY A 490 -26.28 -38.53 -11.94
N SER A 491 -25.62 -37.68 -12.73
CA SER A 491 -25.50 -36.23 -12.53
C SER A 491 -25.46 -35.51 -13.89
N LYS A 492 -25.60 -34.18 -13.93
CA LYS A 492 -25.48 -33.37 -15.16
C LYS A 492 -24.04 -33.20 -15.65
N ARG A 493 -23.05 -33.43 -14.78
CA ARG A 493 -21.62 -33.29 -15.07
C ARG A 493 -20.80 -34.25 -14.24
N VAL A 494 -19.56 -34.49 -14.64
CA VAL A 494 -18.60 -35.30 -13.89
C VAL A 494 -18.14 -34.53 -12.64
N TYR A 495 -18.38 -35.10 -11.47
CA TYR A 495 -17.81 -34.62 -10.21
C TYR A 495 -16.70 -35.56 -9.74
N ALA A 496 -15.79 -35.06 -8.92
CA ALA A 496 -14.72 -35.84 -8.32
C ALA A 496 -15.27 -36.84 -7.29
N GLU A 497 -15.69 -38.01 -7.76
CA GLU A 497 -16.41 -39.03 -7.00
C GLU A 497 -15.76 -40.41 -7.15
N GLU A 498 -15.89 -41.25 -6.12
CA GLU A 498 -15.30 -42.59 -6.08
C GLU A 498 -15.70 -43.50 -7.26
N LYS A 499 -16.91 -43.32 -7.81
CA LYS A 499 -17.46 -44.14 -8.91
C LYS A 499 -16.68 -44.06 -10.23
N TYR A 500 -15.82 -43.07 -10.41
CA TYR A 500 -14.98 -42.93 -11.61
C TYR A 500 -13.58 -43.51 -11.42
N LEU A 501 -13.12 -43.67 -10.17
CA LEU A 501 -11.74 -44.05 -9.86
C LEU A 501 -11.32 -45.41 -10.45
N PRO A 502 -12.12 -46.49 -10.39
CA PRO A 502 -11.71 -47.81 -10.89
C PRO A 502 -11.31 -47.79 -12.38
N GLU A 503 -12.06 -47.06 -13.19
CA GLU A 503 -11.84 -46.94 -14.63
C GLU A 503 -10.54 -46.16 -14.94
N ILE A 504 -10.25 -45.12 -14.16
CA ILE A 504 -9.01 -44.35 -14.26
C ILE A 504 -7.80 -45.22 -13.85
N PHE A 505 -7.94 -46.01 -12.78
CA PHE A 505 -6.89 -46.94 -12.34
C PHE A 505 -6.53 -47.94 -13.43
N GLU A 506 -7.53 -48.58 -14.03
CA GLU A 506 -7.33 -49.58 -15.08
C GLU A 506 -6.60 -48.99 -16.29
N GLN A 507 -7.06 -47.83 -16.79
CA GLN A 507 -6.50 -47.21 -18.00
C GLN A 507 -5.11 -46.59 -17.79
N LEU A 508 -4.78 -46.18 -16.56
CA LEU A 508 -3.51 -45.54 -16.25
C LEU A 508 -2.36 -46.56 -16.06
N GLN A 509 -2.68 -47.82 -15.80
CA GLN A 509 -1.66 -48.87 -15.67
C GLN A 509 -0.81 -49.01 -16.94
N GLY A 510 0.50 -49.09 -16.76
CA GLY A 510 1.48 -49.23 -17.86
C GLY A 510 1.73 -47.94 -18.66
N LYS A 511 1.18 -46.79 -18.24
CA LYS A 511 1.44 -45.47 -18.85
C LYS A 511 2.65 -44.81 -18.20
N SER A 512 3.30 -43.93 -18.96
CA SER A 512 4.46 -43.15 -18.53
C SER A 512 4.07 -41.86 -17.80
N ALA A 513 2.92 -41.28 -18.14
CA ALA A 513 2.39 -40.09 -17.50
C ALA A 513 0.87 -39.96 -17.75
N LEU A 514 0.21 -39.20 -16.88
CA LEU A 514 -1.16 -38.75 -17.04
C LEU A 514 -1.20 -37.28 -17.45
N LEU A 515 -1.90 -36.94 -18.53
CA LEU A 515 -2.27 -35.57 -18.87
C LEU A 515 -3.73 -35.36 -18.49
N THR A 516 -3.99 -34.57 -17.46
CA THR A 516 -5.36 -34.16 -17.13
C THR A 516 -5.74 -32.96 -18.00
N VAL A 517 -6.82 -33.08 -18.77
CA VAL A 517 -7.35 -31.99 -19.61
C VAL A 517 -8.74 -31.65 -19.09
N GLY A 518 -8.83 -30.63 -18.24
CA GLY A 518 -10.11 -30.28 -17.64
C GLY A 518 -10.05 -29.23 -16.56
N THR A 519 -11.05 -29.27 -15.69
CA THR A 519 -11.16 -28.43 -14.50
C THR A 519 -10.83 -29.25 -13.24
N GLY A 520 -11.13 -28.69 -12.07
CA GLY A 520 -10.80 -29.28 -10.78
C GLY A 520 -11.18 -30.75 -10.58
N SER A 521 -12.37 -31.18 -11.02
CA SER A 521 -12.79 -32.57 -10.77
C SER A 521 -11.92 -33.59 -11.51
N ILE A 522 -11.57 -33.30 -12.75
CA ILE A 522 -10.70 -34.15 -13.58
C ILE A 522 -9.28 -34.15 -13.03
N THR A 523 -8.77 -32.98 -12.65
CA THR A 523 -7.44 -32.85 -12.07
C THR A 523 -7.34 -33.56 -10.72
N ASP A 524 -8.32 -33.44 -9.82
CA ASP A 524 -8.29 -34.07 -8.49
C ASP A 524 -8.32 -35.59 -8.57
N MET A 525 -9.23 -36.17 -9.39
CA MET A 525 -9.27 -37.62 -9.61
C MET A 525 -7.98 -38.12 -10.27
N GLY A 526 -7.47 -37.38 -11.26
CA GLY A 526 -6.24 -37.73 -11.96
C GLY A 526 -5.02 -37.72 -11.04
N LYS A 527 -4.83 -36.67 -10.23
CA LYS A 527 -3.73 -36.59 -9.25
C LYS A 527 -3.80 -37.72 -8.22
N TYR A 528 -5.00 -38.01 -7.71
CA TYR A 528 -5.20 -39.08 -6.72
C TYR A 528 -4.78 -40.44 -7.28
N VAL A 529 -5.32 -40.83 -8.42
CA VAL A 529 -5.00 -42.13 -9.04
C VAL A 529 -3.54 -42.21 -9.50
N ALA A 530 -3.00 -41.12 -10.02
CA ALA A 530 -1.61 -41.06 -10.46
C ALA A 530 -0.62 -41.19 -9.28
N ASP A 531 -0.93 -40.61 -8.11
CA ASP A 531 -0.07 -40.73 -6.93
C ASP A 531 -0.05 -42.16 -6.36
N GLU A 532 -1.22 -42.80 -6.25
CA GLU A 532 -1.36 -44.21 -5.85
C GLU A 532 -0.55 -45.15 -6.76
N LEU A 533 -0.49 -44.85 -8.06
CA LEU A 533 0.31 -45.61 -9.04
C LEU A 533 1.76 -45.09 -9.19
N SER A 534 2.14 -44.03 -8.48
CA SER A 534 3.43 -43.33 -8.63
C SER A 534 3.77 -42.92 -10.08
N ILE A 535 2.74 -42.55 -10.84
CA ILE A 535 2.85 -42.04 -12.21
C ILE A 535 2.82 -40.51 -12.18
N PRO A 536 3.70 -39.81 -12.91
CA PRO A 536 3.68 -38.34 -12.96
C PRO A 536 2.43 -37.82 -13.66
N VAL A 537 1.87 -36.73 -13.15
CA VAL A 537 0.72 -36.02 -13.73
C VAL A 537 1.11 -34.62 -14.21
N VAL A 538 0.65 -34.27 -15.40
CA VAL A 538 0.73 -32.93 -15.99
C VAL A 538 -0.69 -32.40 -16.13
N ALA A 539 -0.92 -31.16 -15.71
CA ALA A 539 -2.22 -30.52 -15.81
C ALA A 539 -2.28 -29.61 -17.03
N PHE A 540 -3.37 -29.73 -17.79
CA PHE A 540 -3.76 -28.83 -18.86
C PHE A 540 -5.13 -28.21 -18.49
N PRO A 541 -5.13 -27.06 -17.79
CA PRO A 541 -6.35 -26.38 -17.37
C PRO A 541 -7.21 -25.97 -18.57
N THR A 542 -8.51 -26.17 -18.46
CA THR A 542 -9.50 -25.68 -19.46
C THR A 542 -10.31 -24.49 -18.96
N ALA A 543 -10.22 -24.16 -17.67
CA ALA A 543 -10.85 -22.97 -17.07
C ALA A 543 -10.08 -22.48 -15.84
N PRO A 544 -10.10 -21.17 -15.53
CA PRO A 544 -9.53 -20.62 -14.31
C PRO A 544 -10.53 -20.77 -13.15
N SER A 545 -10.77 -22.00 -12.68
CA SER A 545 -11.92 -22.29 -11.80
C SER A 545 -11.60 -22.59 -10.33
N MET A 546 -10.36 -22.99 -10.02
CA MET A 546 -9.92 -23.40 -8.67
C MET A 546 -8.40 -23.65 -8.64
N ASN A 547 -7.86 -23.81 -7.43
CA ASN A 547 -6.42 -23.87 -7.15
C ASN A 547 -5.79 -25.29 -7.22
N ALA A 548 -6.52 -26.34 -7.59
CA ALA A 548 -5.98 -27.70 -7.53
C ALA A 548 -4.96 -28.07 -8.60
N TYR A 549 -4.78 -27.25 -9.65
CA TYR A 549 -3.78 -27.53 -10.69
C TYR A 549 -2.36 -27.69 -10.13
N THR A 550 -2.04 -26.97 -9.05
CA THR A 550 -0.72 -26.99 -8.41
C THR A 550 -0.74 -27.50 -6.96
N SER A 551 -1.92 -27.86 -6.44
CA SER A 551 -2.06 -28.26 -5.03
C SER A 551 -1.54 -29.68 -4.76
N GLY A 552 -1.00 -29.88 -3.56
CA GLY A 552 -0.60 -31.19 -3.02
C GLY A 552 -1.75 -31.97 -2.36
N VAL A 553 -2.99 -31.71 -2.78
CA VAL A 553 -4.19 -32.37 -2.25
C VAL A 553 -5.22 -32.61 -3.35
N SER A 554 -6.07 -33.62 -3.19
CA SER A 554 -7.23 -33.89 -4.05
C SER A 554 -8.51 -33.92 -3.22
N ALA A 555 -9.54 -33.17 -3.65
CA ALA A 555 -10.83 -33.10 -2.95
C ALA A 555 -11.86 -34.06 -3.58
N LEU A 556 -12.07 -35.23 -2.99
CA LEU A 556 -12.94 -36.29 -3.52
C LEU A 556 -14.18 -36.52 -2.65
N LEU A 557 -15.31 -36.86 -3.27
CA LEU A 557 -16.51 -37.33 -2.59
C LEU A 557 -16.46 -38.86 -2.49
N LEU A 558 -16.16 -39.37 -1.30
CA LEU A 558 -16.01 -40.80 -0.99
C LEU A 558 -17.10 -41.21 0.00
N LYS A 559 -17.90 -42.22 -0.34
CA LYS A 559 -19.05 -42.68 0.47
C LYS A 559 -19.95 -41.53 0.97
N GLY A 560 -20.14 -40.52 0.13
CA GLY A 560 -20.93 -39.33 0.43
C GLY A 560 -20.28 -38.26 1.29
N ILE A 561 -18.98 -38.38 1.59
CA ILE A 561 -18.23 -37.41 2.38
C ILE A 561 -17.17 -36.74 1.50
N LYS A 562 -17.17 -35.40 1.51
CA LYS A 562 -16.18 -34.61 0.79
C LYS A 562 -14.88 -34.58 1.59
N GLN A 563 -13.89 -35.35 1.15
CA GLN A 563 -12.59 -35.51 1.82
C GLN A 563 -11.50 -34.81 1.02
N THR A 564 -10.52 -34.23 1.72
CA THR A 564 -9.31 -33.70 1.09
C THR A 564 -8.14 -34.61 1.43
N LEU A 565 -7.63 -35.30 0.41
CA LEU A 565 -6.58 -36.30 0.55
C LEU A 565 -5.23 -35.73 0.13
N PRO A 566 -4.14 -35.93 0.89
CA PRO A 566 -2.80 -35.53 0.47
C PRO A 566 -2.36 -36.36 -0.73
N VAL A 567 -1.83 -35.70 -1.76
CA VAL A 567 -1.33 -36.33 -3.00
C VAL A 567 -0.10 -35.59 -3.51
N ARG A 568 0.71 -36.22 -4.37
CA ARG A 568 1.73 -35.49 -5.14
C ARG A 568 1.06 -34.47 -6.08
N PRO A 569 1.51 -33.21 -6.11
CA PRO A 569 0.98 -32.21 -7.05
C PRO A 569 1.43 -32.53 -8.48
N ALA A 570 0.79 -31.88 -9.45
CA ALA A 570 1.22 -31.96 -10.84
C ALA A 570 2.68 -31.52 -11.01
N ILE A 571 3.45 -32.30 -11.77
CA ILE A 571 4.85 -31.99 -12.04
C ILE A 571 5.01 -30.86 -13.06
N GLY A 572 3.95 -30.51 -13.78
CA GLY A 572 3.88 -29.29 -14.56
C GLY A 572 2.45 -28.90 -14.92
N VAL A 573 2.26 -27.60 -15.20
CA VAL A 573 0.97 -27.02 -15.60
C VAL A 573 1.17 -26.23 -16.88
N LEU A 574 0.43 -26.58 -17.93
CA LEU A 574 0.45 -25.90 -19.22
C LEU A 574 -0.90 -25.23 -19.46
N THR A 575 -0.94 -23.91 -19.41
CA THR A 575 -2.17 -23.12 -19.59
C THR A 575 -2.15 -22.40 -20.93
N ASP A 576 -3.18 -22.64 -21.74
CA ASP A 576 -3.40 -21.88 -22.98
C ASP A 576 -4.38 -20.75 -22.73
N LEU A 577 -3.91 -19.50 -22.82
CA LEU A 577 -4.71 -18.31 -22.54
C LEU A 577 -5.84 -18.09 -23.55
N ASP A 578 -5.71 -18.59 -24.78
CA ASP A 578 -6.78 -18.51 -25.77
C ASP A 578 -7.97 -19.40 -25.36
N LEU A 579 -7.69 -20.51 -24.67
CA LEU A 579 -8.69 -21.45 -24.18
C LEU A 579 -9.32 -20.96 -22.87
N VAL A 580 -8.51 -20.72 -21.84
CA VAL A 580 -9.04 -20.43 -20.49
C VAL A 580 -9.80 -19.10 -20.42
N SER A 581 -9.47 -18.14 -21.28
CA SER A 581 -10.21 -16.86 -21.39
C SER A 581 -11.61 -17.03 -21.99
N GLN A 582 -11.85 -18.13 -22.72
CA GLN A 582 -13.14 -18.47 -23.32
C GLN A 582 -13.98 -19.42 -22.44
N ALA A 583 -13.48 -19.82 -21.26
CA ALA A 583 -14.21 -20.68 -20.34
C ALA A 583 -15.60 -20.09 -19.96
N PRO A 584 -16.59 -20.94 -19.63
CA PRO A 584 -17.87 -20.47 -19.10
C PRO A 584 -17.69 -19.45 -17.97
N LEU A 585 -18.44 -18.34 -18.01
CA LEU A 585 -18.22 -17.21 -17.10
C LEU A 585 -18.37 -17.61 -15.63
N ASP A 586 -19.26 -18.55 -15.32
CA ASP A 586 -19.44 -19.04 -13.95
C ASP A 586 -18.22 -19.80 -13.42
N LEU A 587 -17.42 -20.42 -14.28
CA LEU A 587 -16.15 -21.04 -13.89
C LEU A 587 -15.07 -19.98 -13.62
N ILE A 588 -15.02 -18.90 -14.40
CA ILE A 588 -14.13 -17.76 -14.14
C ILE A 588 -14.50 -17.11 -12.81
N LYS A 589 -15.80 -16.86 -12.57
CA LYS A 589 -16.30 -16.34 -11.29
C LYS A 589 -16.00 -17.29 -10.14
N ALA A 590 -16.11 -18.60 -10.35
CA ALA A 590 -15.77 -19.58 -9.32
C ALA A 590 -14.29 -19.49 -8.94
N GLY A 591 -13.37 -19.42 -9.90
CA GLY A 591 -11.94 -19.28 -9.59
C GLY A 591 -11.62 -17.97 -8.90
N PHE A 592 -12.22 -16.87 -9.34
CA PHE A 592 -12.09 -15.58 -8.66
C PHE A 592 -12.59 -15.67 -7.20
N ALA A 593 -13.76 -16.24 -6.97
CA ALA A 593 -14.30 -16.38 -5.61
C ALA A 593 -13.46 -17.33 -4.72
N ASP A 594 -12.96 -18.44 -5.27
CA ASP A 594 -12.05 -19.37 -4.56
C ASP A 594 -10.74 -18.68 -4.14
N SER A 595 -10.23 -17.79 -4.99
CA SER A 595 -8.97 -17.11 -4.72
C SER A 595 -9.09 -16.08 -3.59
N LEU A 596 -10.26 -15.50 -3.34
CA LEU A 596 -10.46 -14.51 -2.26
C LEU A 596 -10.43 -15.11 -0.84
N ALA A 597 -10.45 -16.44 -0.69
CA ALA A 597 -10.54 -17.10 0.61
C ALA A 597 -9.26 -16.98 1.47
N LYS A 598 -8.10 -16.61 0.91
CA LYS A 598 -6.79 -16.88 1.54
C LYS A 598 -6.59 -16.10 2.83
N SER A 599 -7.08 -14.88 2.93
CA SER A 599 -7.00 -14.07 4.16
C SER A 599 -7.74 -14.72 5.33
N PHE A 600 -8.95 -15.22 5.07
CA PHE A 600 -9.77 -15.91 6.07
C PHE A 600 -9.15 -17.25 6.47
N ALA A 601 -8.72 -18.04 5.48
CA ALA A 601 -8.08 -19.33 5.72
C ALA A 601 -6.80 -19.20 6.55
N ASN A 602 -5.96 -18.19 6.28
CA ASN A 602 -4.76 -17.94 7.08
C ASN A 602 -5.07 -17.36 8.46
N ALA A 603 -6.14 -16.59 8.63
CA ALA A 603 -6.60 -16.15 9.94
C ALA A 603 -7.07 -17.36 10.79
N ASP A 604 -7.87 -18.26 10.22
CA ASP A 604 -8.26 -19.52 10.87
C ASP A 604 -7.04 -20.38 11.24
N TRP A 605 -6.07 -20.49 10.32
CA TRP A 605 -4.82 -21.21 10.60
C TRP A 605 -4.02 -20.55 11.73
N LYS A 606 -3.93 -19.22 11.75
CA LYS A 606 -3.22 -18.50 12.80
C LYS A 606 -3.90 -18.65 14.16
N ILE A 607 -5.23 -18.65 14.21
CA ILE A 607 -6.00 -18.95 15.43
C ILE A 607 -5.67 -20.37 15.91
N CYS A 608 -5.69 -21.36 15.00
CA CYS A 608 -5.34 -22.74 15.32
C CYS A 608 -3.91 -22.86 15.87
N SER A 609 -2.95 -22.17 15.26
CA SER A 609 -1.55 -22.10 15.71
C SER A 609 -1.42 -21.57 17.13
N LEU A 610 -2.12 -20.48 17.47
CA LEU A 610 -2.11 -19.91 18.82
C LEU A 610 -2.75 -20.85 19.86
N LEU A 611 -3.81 -21.57 19.49
CA LEU A 611 -4.53 -22.47 20.40
C LEU A 611 -3.83 -23.81 20.65
N THR A 612 -3.13 -24.32 19.64
CA THR A 612 -2.58 -25.69 19.66
C THR A 612 -1.05 -25.74 19.68
N GLY A 613 -0.38 -24.61 19.45
CA GLY A 613 1.07 -24.54 19.26
C GLY A 613 1.52 -25.04 17.89
N GLU A 614 0.59 -25.34 16.97
CA GLU A 614 0.92 -25.76 15.61
C GLU A 614 1.72 -24.68 14.88
N ASP A 615 2.66 -25.10 14.05
CA ASP A 615 3.46 -24.21 13.22
C ASP A 615 2.62 -23.37 12.24
N PHE A 616 2.97 -22.08 12.16
CA PHE A 616 2.43 -21.13 11.20
C PHE A 616 3.56 -20.51 10.37
N CYS A 617 3.42 -20.56 9.04
CA CYS A 617 4.34 -19.91 8.12
C CYS A 617 3.62 -18.75 7.42
N PRO A 618 4.11 -17.50 7.50
CA PRO A 618 3.51 -16.36 6.79
C PRO A 618 3.72 -16.39 5.26
N LEU A 619 4.66 -17.20 4.75
CA LEU A 619 5.01 -17.22 3.32
C LEU A 619 3.82 -17.58 2.41
N PRO A 620 3.05 -18.66 2.68
CA PRO A 620 1.81 -18.98 1.97
C PRO A 620 0.88 -17.79 1.71
N LEU A 621 0.56 -16.97 2.73
CA LEU A 621 -0.30 -15.80 2.55
C LEU A 621 0.38 -14.73 1.68
N LYS A 622 1.67 -14.47 1.91
CA LYS A 622 2.40 -13.43 1.16
C LYS A 622 2.44 -13.71 -0.35
N ILE A 623 2.66 -14.97 -0.74
CA ILE A 623 2.70 -15.34 -2.17
C ILE A 623 1.32 -15.23 -2.82
N THR A 624 0.24 -15.57 -2.11
CA THR A 624 -1.12 -15.48 -2.66
C THR A 624 -1.58 -14.04 -2.76
N THR A 625 -1.38 -13.23 -1.71
CA THR A 625 -1.65 -11.78 -1.72
C THR A 625 -0.95 -11.08 -2.87
N GLN A 626 0.34 -11.38 -3.09
CA GLN A 626 1.10 -10.76 -4.18
C GLN A 626 0.51 -11.06 -5.57
N ALA A 627 -0.06 -12.26 -5.76
CA ALA A 627 -0.73 -12.63 -6.99
C ALA A 627 -2.13 -12.00 -7.10
N GLU A 628 -2.90 -12.01 -6.00
CA GLU A 628 -4.26 -11.44 -5.87
C GLU A 628 -4.32 -9.94 -6.16
N ASN A 629 -3.36 -9.17 -5.67
CA ASN A 629 -3.30 -7.71 -5.88
C ASN A 629 -3.30 -7.30 -7.36
N LYS A 630 -2.98 -8.21 -8.28
CA LYS A 630 -3.00 -7.94 -9.73
C LYS A 630 -4.41 -7.95 -10.33
N TYR A 631 -5.39 -8.58 -9.69
CA TYR A 631 -6.72 -8.79 -10.28
C TYR A 631 -7.91 -8.59 -9.33
N ILE A 632 -7.71 -8.48 -8.01
CA ILE A 632 -8.79 -8.39 -7.02
C ILE A 632 -9.76 -7.22 -7.27
N ASP A 633 -9.25 -6.04 -7.64
CA ASP A 633 -10.04 -4.84 -7.94
C ASP A 633 -10.39 -4.69 -9.43
N ARG A 634 -10.11 -5.72 -10.25
CA ARG A 634 -10.32 -5.70 -11.71
C ARG A 634 -11.48 -6.62 -12.14
N GLY A 635 -12.51 -6.72 -11.29
CA GLY A 635 -13.67 -7.59 -11.51
C GLY A 635 -14.40 -7.35 -12.84
N ASP A 636 -14.59 -6.08 -13.23
CA ASP A 636 -15.23 -5.74 -14.52
C ASP A 636 -14.41 -6.23 -15.72
N GLU A 637 -13.08 -6.18 -15.62
CA GLU A 637 -12.18 -6.66 -16.67
C GLU A 637 -12.18 -8.19 -16.76
N LEU A 638 -12.37 -8.90 -15.64
CA LEU A 638 -12.61 -10.35 -15.62
C LEU A 638 -13.93 -10.70 -16.33
N LEU A 639 -15.00 -9.94 -16.08
CA LEU A 639 -16.30 -10.13 -16.77
C LEU A 639 -16.18 -9.90 -18.28
N GLN A 640 -15.34 -8.94 -18.68
CA GLN A 640 -14.99 -8.67 -20.08
C GLN A 640 -14.01 -9.69 -20.67
N ARG A 641 -13.55 -10.68 -19.90
CA ARG A 641 -12.58 -11.70 -20.31
C ARG A 641 -11.27 -11.08 -20.81
N LYS A 642 -10.82 -9.99 -20.20
CA LYS A 642 -9.52 -9.42 -20.53
C LYS A 642 -8.43 -10.43 -20.16
N GLU A 643 -7.73 -10.88 -21.20
CA GLU A 643 -6.73 -11.94 -21.12
C GLU A 643 -5.65 -11.70 -20.07
N GLU A 644 -5.14 -10.47 -19.96
CA GLU A 644 -4.15 -10.11 -18.93
C GLU A 644 -4.68 -10.44 -17.52
N VAL A 645 -5.94 -10.11 -17.26
CA VAL A 645 -6.56 -10.32 -15.94
C VAL A 645 -6.88 -11.80 -15.71
N ILE A 646 -7.27 -12.53 -16.75
CA ILE A 646 -7.42 -14.01 -16.69
C ILE A 646 -6.07 -14.67 -16.39
N SER A 647 -4.98 -14.19 -17.00
CA SER A 647 -3.63 -14.68 -16.69
C SER A 647 -3.25 -14.43 -15.24
N TYR A 648 -3.58 -13.26 -14.70
CA TYR A 648 -3.35 -12.95 -13.29
C TYR A 648 -4.19 -13.80 -12.34
N LEU A 649 -5.45 -14.08 -12.70
CA LEU A 649 -6.29 -15.00 -11.94
C LEU A 649 -5.67 -16.42 -11.93
N MET A 650 -5.18 -16.91 -13.08
CA MET A 650 -4.48 -18.20 -13.14
C MET A 650 -3.23 -18.22 -12.28
N ASP A 651 -2.42 -17.15 -12.28
CA ASP A 651 -1.28 -17.01 -11.38
C ASP A 651 -1.70 -17.07 -9.89
N GLY A 652 -2.81 -16.41 -9.54
CA GLY A 652 -3.38 -16.44 -8.18
C GLY A 652 -3.82 -17.83 -7.75
N LEU A 653 -4.52 -18.55 -8.64
CA LEU A 653 -4.95 -19.93 -8.38
C LEU A 653 -3.75 -20.89 -8.23
N ASN A 654 -2.73 -20.74 -9.09
CA ASN A 654 -1.49 -21.51 -8.99
C ASN A 654 -0.75 -21.21 -7.68
N ALA A 655 -0.67 -19.94 -7.27
CA ALA A 655 -0.11 -19.53 -6.00
C ALA A 655 -0.86 -20.15 -4.81
N GLY A 656 -2.19 -20.22 -4.88
CA GLY A 656 -3.01 -20.90 -3.89
C GLY A 656 -2.69 -22.39 -3.76
N GLY A 657 -2.44 -23.09 -4.86
CA GLY A 657 -2.03 -24.49 -4.80
C GLY A 657 -0.62 -24.68 -4.21
N PHE A 658 0.33 -23.82 -4.58
CA PHE A 658 1.67 -23.86 -4.00
C PHE A 658 1.71 -23.49 -2.52
N SER A 659 0.83 -22.61 -2.08
CA SER A 659 0.73 -22.22 -0.67
C SER A 659 0.42 -23.43 0.21
N MET A 660 -0.47 -24.32 -0.26
CA MET A 660 -0.77 -25.59 0.41
C MET A 660 0.42 -26.56 0.41
N VAL A 661 1.17 -26.64 -0.69
CA VAL A 661 2.39 -27.45 -0.77
C VAL A 661 3.45 -26.97 0.23
N ILE A 662 3.67 -25.65 0.32
CA ILE A 662 4.62 -25.04 1.25
C ILE A 662 4.23 -25.32 2.71
N ALA A 663 2.94 -25.21 3.02
CA ALA A 663 2.44 -25.47 4.37
C ALA A 663 2.35 -26.96 4.73
N GLY A 664 2.32 -27.85 3.73
CA GLY A 664 2.09 -29.28 3.90
C GLY A 664 0.65 -29.63 4.30
N LYS A 665 -0.29 -28.70 4.13
CA LYS A 665 -1.70 -28.82 4.52
C LYS A 665 -2.56 -27.79 3.77
N THR A 666 -3.88 -27.91 3.90
CA THR A 666 -4.85 -27.05 3.19
C THR A 666 -5.13 -25.72 3.86
N SER A 667 -4.81 -25.59 5.16
CA SER A 667 -5.11 -24.43 5.99
C SER A 667 -4.76 -23.05 5.40
N PRO A 668 -3.65 -22.83 4.65
CA PRO A 668 -3.40 -21.52 4.03
C PRO A 668 -4.34 -21.15 2.88
N ALA A 669 -5.13 -22.10 2.35
CA ALA A 669 -6.01 -21.86 1.21
C ALA A 669 -7.48 -22.22 1.47
N SER A 670 -7.76 -22.98 2.55
CA SER A 670 -9.06 -23.52 2.91
C SER A 670 -9.30 -23.48 4.42
N GLY A 671 -10.11 -22.53 4.88
CA GLY A 671 -10.62 -22.38 6.24
C GLY A 671 -12.14 -22.60 6.33
N GLY A 672 -12.80 -21.83 7.18
CA GLY A 672 -14.24 -21.94 7.46
C GLY A 672 -15.13 -21.76 6.23
N GLU A 673 -14.74 -20.91 5.28
CA GLU A 673 -15.46 -20.69 4.02
C GLU A 673 -15.53 -21.95 3.15
N HIS A 674 -14.46 -22.76 3.12
CA HIS A 674 -14.45 -24.05 2.41
C HIS A 674 -15.24 -25.11 3.15
N LEU A 675 -15.21 -25.11 4.50
CA LEU A 675 -16.04 -26.03 5.29
C LEU A 675 -17.54 -25.81 5.03
N ILE A 676 -17.97 -24.56 4.85
CA ILE A 676 -19.34 -24.25 4.42
C ILE A 676 -19.64 -24.85 3.05
N SER A 677 -18.74 -24.70 2.06
CA SER A 677 -18.90 -25.32 0.75
C SER A 677 -19.00 -26.84 0.82
N HIS A 678 -18.12 -27.50 1.57
CA HIS A 678 -18.13 -28.95 1.74
C HIS A 678 -19.41 -29.44 2.42
N PHE A 679 -19.90 -28.71 3.42
CA PHE A 679 -21.18 -29.01 4.06
C PHE A 679 -22.33 -29.00 3.06
N LEU A 680 -22.39 -27.98 2.20
CA LEU A 680 -23.43 -27.89 1.16
C LEU A 680 -23.38 -29.07 0.19
N ASP A 681 -22.18 -29.52 -0.21
CA ASP A 681 -22.00 -30.68 -1.07
C ASP A 681 -22.45 -31.99 -0.40
N MET A 682 -22.09 -32.18 0.88
CA MET A 682 -22.50 -33.37 1.64
C MET A 682 -24.03 -33.42 1.84
N VAL A 683 -24.67 -32.30 2.18
CA VAL A 683 -26.14 -32.23 2.30
C VAL A 683 -26.79 -32.52 0.95
N ALA A 684 -26.21 -32.01 -0.15
CA ALA A 684 -26.72 -32.31 -1.48
C ALA A 684 -26.65 -33.80 -1.82
N HIS A 685 -25.51 -34.44 -1.53
CA HIS A 685 -25.34 -35.86 -1.76
C HIS A 685 -26.30 -36.71 -0.92
N GLN A 686 -26.44 -36.43 0.38
CA GLN A 686 -27.37 -37.16 1.27
C GLN A 686 -28.83 -37.09 0.80
N GLN A 687 -29.22 -35.98 0.17
CA GLN A 687 -30.56 -35.79 -0.37
C GLN A 687 -30.73 -36.37 -1.79
N GLY A 688 -29.71 -37.02 -2.34
CA GLY A 688 -29.72 -37.53 -3.72
C GLY A 688 -29.85 -36.43 -4.78
N ARG A 689 -29.46 -35.20 -4.45
CA ARG A 689 -29.50 -34.05 -5.37
C ARG A 689 -28.11 -33.67 -5.87
N GLU A 690 -28.09 -32.86 -6.91
CA GLU A 690 -26.84 -32.27 -7.39
C GLU A 690 -26.28 -31.23 -6.43
N SER A 691 -24.96 -30.98 -6.54
CA SER A 691 -24.33 -29.85 -5.86
C SER A 691 -25.02 -28.55 -6.26
N PHE A 692 -25.19 -27.66 -5.28
CA PHE A 692 -25.93 -26.41 -5.44
C PHE A 692 -25.32 -25.47 -6.47
N SER A 693 -23.99 -25.47 -6.62
CA SER A 693 -23.27 -24.58 -7.52
C SER A 693 -21.87 -25.12 -7.81
N TRP A 694 -21.01 -24.29 -8.41
CA TRP A 694 -19.59 -24.57 -8.52
C TRP A 694 -18.89 -24.32 -7.18
N HIS A 695 -17.88 -25.14 -6.85
CA HIS A 695 -17.14 -25.08 -5.59
C HIS A 695 -16.73 -23.66 -5.21
N GLY A 696 -16.02 -22.96 -6.10
CA GLY A 696 -15.56 -21.59 -5.84
C GLY A 696 -16.68 -20.58 -5.59
N LEU A 697 -17.86 -20.75 -6.21
CA LEU A 697 -19.02 -19.89 -5.91
C LEU A 697 -19.63 -20.20 -4.54
N GLN A 698 -19.67 -21.47 -4.13
CA GLN A 698 -20.07 -21.84 -2.76
C GLN A 698 -19.08 -21.30 -1.73
N VAL A 699 -17.77 -21.36 -2.03
CA VAL A 699 -16.71 -20.73 -1.22
C VAL A 699 -16.92 -19.22 -1.14
N GLY A 700 -17.29 -18.54 -2.23
CA GLY A 700 -17.64 -17.12 -2.23
C GLY A 700 -18.77 -16.76 -1.26
N ILE A 701 -19.82 -17.59 -1.18
CA ILE A 701 -20.88 -17.43 -0.16
C ILE A 701 -20.30 -17.67 1.24
N GLY A 702 -19.45 -18.68 1.40
CA GLY A 702 -18.72 -18.95 2.63
C GLY A 702 -17.90 -17.75 3.11
N ILE A 703 -17.20 -17.06 2.19
CA ILE A 703 -16.41 -15.86 2.49
C ILE A 703 -17.32 -14.74 3.03
N MET A 704 -18.49 -14.51 2.44
CA MET A 704 -19.43 -13.50 2.95
C MET A 704 -19.87 -13.82 4.38
N ILE A 705 -20.15 -15.10 4.67
CA ILE A 705 -20.51 -15.56 6.01
C ILE A 705 -19.34 -15.38 6.98
N SER A 706 -18.13 -15.82 6.60
CA SER A 706 -16.91 -15.63 7.38
C SER A 706 -16.66 -14.16 7.67
N ALA A 707 -16.80 -13.26 6.69
CA ALA A 707 -16.66 -11.83 6.88
C ALA A 707 -17.65 -11.27 7.91
N CYS A 708 -18.91 -11.69 7.88
CA CYS A 708 -19.88 -11.31 8.91
C CYS A 708 -19.52 -11.84 10.30
N ILE A 709 -18.99 -13.07 10.39
CA ILE A 709 -18.53 -13.67 11.64
C ILE A 709 -17.35 -12.87 12.20
N TYR A 710 -16.29 -12.65 11.42
CA TYR A 710 -15.13 -11.87 11.84
C TYR A 710 -15.49 -10.44 12.21
N LYS A 711 -16.39 -9.79 11.45
CA LYS A 711 -16.89 -8.44 11.76
C LYS A 711 -17.59 -8.37 13.11
N ARG A 712 -18.31 -9.43 13.50
CA ARG A 712 -18.96 -9.51 14.81
C ARG A 712 -17.98 -9.84 15.93
N LEU A 713 -17.01 -10.71 15.67
CA LEU A 713 -16.04 -11.17 16.66
C LEU A 713 -15.01 -10.10 17.03
N LYS A 714 -14.65 -9.20 16.10
CA LYS A 714 -13.61 -8.18 16.33
C LYS A 714 -13.87 -7.28 17.54
N ASP A 715 -15.13 -7.02 17.86
CA ASP A 715 -15.55 -6.10 18.92
C ASP A 715 -15.75 -6.82 20.27
N PHE A 716 -15.49 -8.14 20.34
CA PHE A 716 -15.69 -8.89 21.58
C PHE A 716 -14.51 -8.67 22.55
N SER A 717 -14.83 -8.47 23.83
CA SER A 717 -13.84 -8.52 24.92
C SER A 717 -13.58 -9.97 25.38
N PRO A 718 -12.43 -10.25 26.02
CA PRO A 718 -12.15 -11.57 26.61
C PRO A 718 -13.28 -12.07 27.52
N GLU A 719 -13.86 -11.21 28.36
CA GLU A 719 -14.96 -11.55 29.26
C GLU A 719 -16.25 -11.92 28.50
N GLN A 720 -16.51 -11.25 27.38
CA GLN A 720 -17.66 -11.58 26.53
C GLN A 720 -17.49 -12.93 25.84
N VAL A 721 -16.26 -13.29 25.46
CA VAL A 721 -15.92 -14.60 24.91
C VAL A 721 -16.10 -15.69 25.96
N GLU A 722 -15.54 -15.51 27.15
CA GLU A 722 -15.69 -16.42 28.29
C GLU A 722 -17.17 -16.65 28.64
N LYS A 723 -17.95 -15.56 28.74
CA LYS A 723 -19.39 -15.61 29.01
C LYS A 723 -20.18 -16.36 27.94
N ARG A 724 -19.75 -16.30 26.67
CA ARG A 724 -20.41 -17.03 25.58
C ARG A 724 -20.05 -18.51 25.57
N LEU A 725 -18.78 -18.84 25.81
CA LEU A 725 -18.31 -20.22 25.85
C LEU A 725 -18.88 -20.97 27.06
N SER A 726 -18.91 -20.34 28.25
CA SER A 726 -19.49 -20.92 29.47
C SER A 726 -21.00 -21.22 29.36
N ARG A 727 -21.73 -20.50 28.50
CA ARG A 727 -23.16 -20.75 28.26
C ARG A 727 -23.43 -21.90 27.28
N ARG A 728 -22.41 -22.35 26.54
CA ARG A 728 -22.57 -23.37 25.51
C ARG A 728 -22.18 -24.72 26.09
N HIS A 729 -23.18 -25.53 26.46
CA HIS A 729 -22.96 -26.92 26.83
C HIS A 729 -23.06 -27.77 25.56
N ILE A 730 -21.93 -28.33 25.12
CA ILE A 730 -21.89 -29.27 23.99
C ILE A 730 -21.54 -30.64 24.58
N ASP A 731 -22.42 -31.61 24.43
CA ASP A 731 -22.11 -33.00 24.72
C ASP A 731 -21.32 -33.59 23.54
N TYR A 732 -19.99 -33.46 23.61
CA TYR A 732 -19.12 -34.00 22.56
C TYR A 732 -19.20 -35.53 22.43
N GLU A 733 -19.69 -36.26 23.44
CA GLU A 733 -19.88 -37.71 23.36
C GLU A 733 -21.18 -38.05 22.61
N GLU A 734 -22.24 -37.26 22.79
CA GLU A 734 -23.46 -37.36 21.97
C GLU A 734 -23.18 -36.93 20.52
N GLU A 735 -22.53 -35.79 20.30
CA GLU A 735 -22.18 -35.29 18.95
C GLU A 735 -21.25 -36.25 18.21
N SER A 736 -20.36 -36.96 18.92
CA SER A 736 -19.45 -37.95 18.29
C SER A 736 -20.18 -39.15 17.68
N LYS A 737 -21.38 -39.49 18.17
CA LYS A 737 -22.18 -40.61 17.65
C LYS A 737 -22.77 -40.32 16.27
N ASP A 738 -22.91 -39.05 15.91
CA ASP A 738 -23.37 -38.60 14.61
C ASP A 738 -22.20 -38.36 13.62
N VAL A 739 -20.94 -38.60 14.02
CA VAL A 739 -19.75 -38.44 13.17
C VAL A 739 -19.50 -39.72 12.36
N PHE A 740 -19.99 -39.72 11.12
CA PHE A 740 -20.13 -40.94 10.33
C PHE A 740 -18.86 -41.72 9.94
N PHE A 741 -17.63 -41.17 9.92
CA PHE A 741 -16.51 -41.89 9.26
C PHE A 741 -15.07 -41.66 9.73
N ASN A 742 -14.83 -40.95 10.86
CA ASN A 742 -13.49 -40.94 11.48
C ASN A 742 -13.56 -40.60 12.97
N GLU A 743 -14.14 -41.51 13.77
CA GLU A 743 -14.23 -41.37 15.23
C GLU A 743 -12.87 -41.08 15.85
N GLN A 744 -11.78 -41.63 15.32
CA GLN A 744 -10.43 -41.41 15.81
C GLN A 744 -9.99 -39.95 15.62
N ALA A 745 -10.07 -39.41 14.41
CA ALA A 745 -9.69 -38.02 14.14
C ALA A 745 -10.61 -36.99 14.81
N PHE A 746 -11.88 -37.33 15.06
CA PHE A 746 -12.77 -36.49 15.86
C PHE A 746 -12.41 -36.56 17.35
N SER A 747 -12.16 -37.76 17.87
CA SER A 747 -11.75 -37.99 19.27
C SER A 747 -10.47 -37.26 19.63
N GLU A 748 -9.51 -37.17 18.71
CA GLU A 748 -8.27 -36.40 18.88
C GLU A 748 -8.52 -34.88 19.04
N LYS A 749 -9.64 -34.36 18.52
CA LYS A 749 -10.02 -32.94 18.63
C LYS A 749 -10.84 -32.63 19.88
N ILE A 750 -11.51 -33.64 20.48
CA ILE A 750 -12.35 -33.44 21.67
C ILE A 750 -11.58 -32.77 22.83
N PRO A 751 -10.33 -33.14 23.18
CA PRO A 751 -9.57 -32.46 24.21
C PRO A 751 -9.36 -30.97 23.92
N ILE A 752 -9.07 -30.60 22.66
CA ILE A 752 -8.90 -29.21 22.24
C ILE A 752 -10.22 -28.46 22.42
N LEU A 753 -11.32 -29.03 21.94
CA LEU A 753 -12.67 -28.44 22.01
C LEU A 753 -13.17 -28.27 23.46
N ARG A 754 -12.89 -29.24 24.34
CA ARG A 754 -13.22 -29.19 25.77
C ARG A 754 -12.45 -28.11 26.51
N ASN A 755 -11.23 -27.79 26.06
CA ASN A 755 -10.37 -26.77 26.68
C ASN A 755 -10.54 -25.36 26.09
N LEU A 756 -11.33 -25.18 25.02
CA LEU A 756 -11.58 -23.87 24.42
C LEU A 756 -12.11 -22.83 25.43
N PRO A 757 -13.06 -23.14 26.33
CA PRO A 757 -13.55 -22.18 27.32
C PRO A 757 -12.46 -21.64 28.25
N GLN A 758 -11.44 -22.45 28.57
CA GLN A 758 -10.30 -22.01 29.39
C GLN A 758 -9.21 -21.31 28.55
N ASN A 759 -8.92 -21.81 27.35
CA ASN A 759 -7.75 -21.39 26.58
C ASN A 759 -8.02 -20.17 25.67
N LEU A 760 -9.25 -20.01 25.17
CA LEU A 760 -9.57 -18.96 24.20
C LEU A 760 -9.62 -17.54 24.80
N PRO A 761 -10.27 -17.30 25.96
CA PRO A 761 -10.35 -15.94 26.51
C PRO A 761 -9.00 -15.28 26.81
N PRO A 762 -8.01 -15.95 27.44
CA PRO A 762 -6.70 -15.35 27.70
C PRO A 762 -5.91 -14.99 26.44
N LEU A 763 -6.12 -15.73 25.34
CA LEU A 763 -5.45 -15.50 24.06
C LEU A 763 -6.20 -14.51 23.15
N TRP A 764 -7.35 -14.01 23.57
CA TRP A 764 -8.26 -13.30 22.67
C TRP A 764 -7.68 -11.99 22.11
N GLU A 765 -6.96 -11.23 22.93
CA GLU A 765 -6.28 -10.01 22.46
C GLU A 765 -5.15 -10.33 21.46
N GLU A 766 -4.36 -11.37 21.73
CA GLU A 766 -3.31 -11.83 20.81
C GLU A 766 -3.90 -12.35 19.48
N ILE A 767 -5.03 -13.05 19.54
CA ILE A 767 -5.78 -13.50 18.34
C ILE A 767 -6.25 -12.30 17.53
N LYS A 768 -6.81 -11.26 18.16
CA LYS A 768 -7.21 -10.03 17.45
C LYS A 768 -6.00 -9.35 16.80
N GLU A 769 -4.88 -9.27 17.49
CA GLU A 769 -3.67 -8.64 16.96
C GLU A 769 -3.06 -9.43 15.79
N GLN A 770 -2.90 -10.75 15.93
CA GLN A 770 -2.11 -11.55 15.00
C GLN A 770 -2.92 -12.26 13.92
N ALA A 771 -4.17 -12.64 14.19
CA ALA A 771 -5.01 -13.37 13.24
C ALA A 771 -6.05 -12.48 12.56
N PHE A 772 -6.74 -11.62 13.32
CA PHE A 772 -7.79 -10.77 12.71
C PHE A 772 -7.18 -9.69 11.82
N SER A 773 -5.97 -9.22 12.15
CA SER A 773 -5.22 -8.34 11.25
C SER A 773 -5.05 -8.93 9.86
N LEU A 774 -4.89 -10.26 9.70
CA LEU A 774 -4.78 -10.89 8.38
C LEU A 774 -6.05 -10.75 7.51
N VAL A 775 -7.21 -10.50 8.13
CA VAL A 775 -8.48 -10.24 7.42
C VAL A 775 -8.65 -8.74 7.11
N TYR A 776 -8.12 -7.85 7.96
CA TYR A 776 -8.37 -6.40 7.90
C TYR A 776 -7.18 -5.56 7.41
N SER A 777 -5.98 -6.14 7.28
CA SER A 777 -4.74 -5.46 6.89
C SER A 777 -4.43 -5.56 5.39
N LEU A 778 -5.39 -6.02 4.59
CA LEU A 778 -5.27 -6.16 3.15
C LEU A 778 -6.15 -5.13 2.45
#